data_AF-A0ABD2MRT1-F1
#
_entry.id   AF-A0ABD2MRT1-F1
#
_cell.length_a   1.000
_cell.length_b   1.000
_cell.length_c   1.000
_cell.angle_alpha   90.00
_cell.angle_beta   90.00
_cell.angle_gamma   90.00
#
_symmetry.space_group_name_H-M   'P 1'
#
loop_
_entity.id
_entity.type
_entity.pdbx_description
1 polymer ?
#
loop_
_entity_poly.entity_id
_entity_poly.type
_entity_poly.pdbx_seq_one_letter_code
_entity_poly.pdbx_strand_id
1 'polypeptide(L)'
;MRMHITDNIFTLLLLTFISCLSLCSGQNFWKNTAFSSQPKDDKIKIIWCTVSYYEQEKCHRFANVTLRDRISVGYSYFNVSCIQGSSKEDCMKILDEGKATLTTLDAGEIFAAGRYHSLVPIAQEVLDNGQREYYSVAVIKKGSLPDVTSLFNLRGKKACFPGVQTYAGWVLPIYTLMKYGGMEIIDCNNHVKSAIEYFGPSCAVNSLSDRFNPIGDNSDKLCQLCIGKIPGGRCTISDPYAGYDGAFRCLLEAGEIAFLRHTTALELIRDQGIIGLGGQAFELLCLDGARYPIEDYMRCNWGKVTSNAIVTSSAASYEERKLYQKFLQKVATFYGEPLNTSFPIDNNRNIPNFPDGNIDQSVRYDQFGNRLNKRRKRQNFDRYDNNTNERYGRYNPYGQSNSRYSDPSDNQFNSQLNQSRNNEYERTTDQYGRPVDPLIRDPYLLNKDHYGQNIDPYDQEPRLNQNHPYDQNYPNGPLPGNQDGVQDNLDSFYIFKSFKGVPNLLFEDTTRNIIPVPENLQTYTSFLEQSLDIIMGIRECPIGRMTLCVTSNPELEKCIRMKTALKAQLLKPEMECYKGHSHIHCMQAIRAGTADVSVFDASDVYTSGLNYDLIPFIAEVYNLEDAEYYVVAVSKESDPSTELTYLKGKNTCHGGINTAAGWVYPLAFLLSNGWIRPYGCDSIRAAAEYFSKSCVPGALSTEYNSGLPYDNMCHLCHGSSFRYCRRDASEDYYGHTGAFRCLVEGGGHVAFVKHTTVTENTGGKKREWWARDNLNDDYELLCTDGTRKEINEYKKCNLGKVKSNAIVARGGYGYNSTEISSYINLFLYAQTFYGRKTTDEFSFSMFSSEPPYADLIFQDATTQLKVIEPEKRFFSAYLGSDFMRARRIVDCHAASSSVSASFLTLILSSFFAIFVIKN
;
A
#
# COMPACT_ATOMS: atom_id res chain seq x y z
N MET A 1 -4.69 63.40 -68.91
CA MET A 1 -5.61 64.31 -68.19
C MET A 1 -6.18 63.50 -67.02
N ARG A 2 -5.42 63.23 -65.95
CA ARG A 2 -4.94 64.10 -64.85
C ARG A 2 -6.08 64.52 -63.90
N MET A 3 -6.09 63.92 -62.68
CA MET A 3 -6.75 64.39 -61.43
C MET A 3 -8.30 64.38 -61.41
N HIS A 4 -9.01 64.08 -60.30
CA HIS A 4 -8.66 63.65 -58.93
C HIS A 4 -9.55 62.46 -58.50
N ILE A 5 -9.05 61.60 -57.58
CA ILE A 5 -9.74 60.91 -56.45
C ILE A 5 -8.65 60.08 -55.75
N THR A 6 -8.06 60.58 -54.67
CA THR A 6 -6.88 59.96 -54.02
C THR A 6 -6.80 60.23 -52.49
N ASP A 7 -7.93 60.33 -51.79
CA ASP A 7 -7.96 60.83 -50.40
C ASP A 7 -8.64 59.91 -49.35
N ASN A 8 -9.40 58.88 -49.78
CA ASN A 8 -10.23 58.05 -48.87
C ASN A 8 -9.74 56.61 -48.63
N ILE A 9 -8.50 56.27 -48.99
CA ILE A 9 -7.88 54.96 -48.67
C ILE A 9 -6.68 55.13 -47.73
N PHE A 10 -5.87 56.18 -47.92
CA PHE A 10 -4.75 56.49 -47.03
C PHE A 10 -5.20 56.90 -45.61
N THR A 11 -6.32 57.61 -45.50
CA THR A 11 -6.91 58.06 -44.23
C THR A 11 -7.40 56.91 -43.35
N LEU A 12 -8.00 55.87 -43.94
CA LEU A 12 -8.48 54.70 -43.20
C LEU A 12 -7.31 53.85 -42.67
N LEU A 13 -6.26 53.66 -43.47
CA LEU A 13 -5.04 52.94 -43.07
C LEU A 13 -4.25 53.68 -41.99
N LEU A 14 -4.19 55.02 -42.04
CA LEU A 14 -3.52 55.83 -41.01
C LEU A 14 -4.19 55.67 -39.63
N LEU A 15 -5.53 55.69 -39.60
CA LEU A 15 -6.31 55.53 -38.36
C LEU A 15 -6.08 54.15 -37.72
N THR A 16 -5.99 53.08 -38.51
CA THR A 16 -5.67 51.73 -37.98
C THR A 16 -4.24 51.60 -37.45
N PHE A 17 -3.28 52.39 -37.96
CA PHE A 17 -1.90 52.36 -37.47
C PHE A 17 -1.71 53.17 -36.18
N ILE A 18 -2.39 54.32 -36.07
CA ILE A 18 -2.33 55.18 -34.88
C ILE A 18 -3.01 54.52 -33.66
N SER A 19 -4.06 53.73 -33.87
CA SER A 19 -4.71 52.95 -32.81
C SER A 19 -3.89 51.74 -32.30
N CYS A 20 -2.85 51.31 -33.04
CA CYS A 20 -2.02 50.15 -32.65
C CYS A 20 -0.70 50.54 -31.94
N LEU A 21 -0.28 51.80 -32.03
CA LEU A 21 0.95 52.33 -31.42
C LEU A 21 0.80 52.89 -30.00
N SER A 22 -0.35 52.63 -29.34
CA SER A 22 -0.65 53.11 -27.98
C SER A 22 -0.78 51.99 -26.92
N LEU A 23 -0.53 50.72 -27.30
CA LEU A 23 -0.63 49.56 -26.39
C LEU A 23 0.56 48.58 -26.47
N CYS A 24 1.77 49.06 -26.78
CA CYS A 24 2.99 48.34 -26.40
C CYS A 24 4.23 49.25 -26.42
N SER A 25 5.14 49.07 -25.46
CA SER A 25 6.24 49.98 -25.07
C SER A 25 5.75 51.22 -24.30
N GLY A 26 6.33 51.61 -23.16
CA GLY A 26 7.48 51.04 -22.45
C GLY A 26 8.38 52.16 -21.92
N GLN A 27 8.85 52.03 -20.68
CA GLN A 27 9.76 52.97 -20.01
C GLN A 27 9.24 54.42 -19.85
N ASN A 28 8.48 54.65 -18.77
CA ASN A 28 8.69 55.86 -17.96
C ASN A 28 8.12 55.68 -16.55
N PHE A 29 8.93 55.10 -15.65
CA PHE A 29 8.71 55.25 -14.22
C PHE A 29 10.03 55.24 -13.44
N TRP A 30 10.78 56.34 -13.54
CA TRP A 30 11.76 56.73 -12.52
C TRP A 30 11.03 57.11 -11.24
N LYS A 31 10.42 56.13 -10.58
CA LYS A 31 10.02 56.26 -9.18
C LYS A 31 11.28 55.99 -8.38
N ASN A 32 11.84 57.04 -7.78
CA ASN A 32 12.75 56.90 -6.66
C ASN A 32 11.96 56.35 -5.46
N THR A 33 11.59 55.07 -5.51
CA THR A 33 11.43 54.29 -4.29
C THR A 33 12.81 54.24 -3.65
N ALA A 34 13.01 55.09 -2.65
CA ALA A 34 14.22 55.05 -1.85
C ALA A 34 14.46 53.61 -1.38
N PHE A 35 15.70 53.13 -1.49
CA PHE A 35 16.06 51.83 -0.95
C PHE A 35 15.95 51.92 0.57
N SER A 36 14.78 51.56 1.09
CA SER A 36 14.51 51.55 2.52
C SER A 36 15.27 50.36 3.10
N SER A 37 16.51 50.62 3.49
CA SER A 37 17.37 49.70 4.25
C SER A 37 16.91 49.54 5.71
N GLN A 38 15.60 49.59 5.94
CA GLN A 38 15.00 48.96 7.12
C GLN A 38 14.79 47.48 6.78
N PRO A 39 15.49 46.55 7.44
CA PRO A 39 15.19 45.14 7.26
C PRO A 39 13.72 44.91 7.63
N LYS A 40 12.99 44.19 6.78
CA LYS A 40 11.67 43.70 7.16
C LYS A 40 11.83 42.83 8.41
N ASP A 41 11.08 43.17 9.44
CA ASP A 41 10.95 42.41 10.68
C ASP A 41 10.04 41.18 10.43
N ASP A 42 10.47 40.33 9.48
CA ASP A 42 9.75 39.16 8.98
C ASP A 42 9.78 38.06 10.06
N LYS A 43 8.81 38.15 10.98
CA LYS A 43 8.59 37.25 12.12
C LYS A 43 8.15 35.88 11.63
N ILE A 44 9.05 34.90 11.74
CA ILE A 44 8.78 33.51 11.39
C ILE A 44 7.94 32.89 12.51
N LYS A 45 6.70 32.51 12.20
CA LYS A 45 5.84 31.79 13.13
C LYS A 45 6.15 30.29 13.07
N ILE A 46 6.48 29.70 14.21
CA ILE A 46 6.54 28.25 14.39
C ILE A 46 5.30 27.83 15.17
N ILE A 47 4.62 26.80 14.69
CA ILE A 47 3.55 26.11 15.40
C ILE A 47 4.07 24.71 15.75
N TRP A 48 4.25 24.45 17.04
CA TRP A 48 4.65 23.13 17.54
C TRP A 48 3.40 22.30 17.84
N CYS A 49 3.37 21.04 17.38
CA CYS A 49 2.30 20.11 17.71
C CYS A 49 2.69 19.21 18.88
N THR A 50 1.82 19.17 19.89
CA THR A 50 1.92 18.37 21.12
C THR A 50 0.80 17.34 21.18
N VAL A 51 0.91 16.31 22.02
CA VAL A 51 -0.11 15.26 22.16
C VAL A 51 -0.65 15.12 23.58
N SER A 52 0.08 15.56 24.61
CA SER A 52 -0.37 15.54 26.00
C SER A 52 -0.58 16.93 26.60
N TYR A 53 -1.42 17.01 27.63
CA TYR A 53 -1.68 18.25 28.37
C TYR A 53 -0.41 18.86 28.96
N TYR A 54 0.46 18.04 29.57
CA TYR A 54 1.72 18.50 30.14
C TYR A 54 2.75 18.94 29.07
N GLU A 55 2.73 18.29 27.90
CA GLU A 55 3.54 18.71 26.74
C GLU A 55 3.07 20.06 26.19
N GLN A 56 1.76 20.28 26.09
CA GLN A 56 1.16 21.56 25.72
C GLN A 56 1.50 22.66 26.73
N GLU A 57 1.49 22.38 28.04
CA GLU A 57 1.97 23.33 29.06
C GLU A 57 3.47 23.63 28.95
N LYS A 58 4.33 22.62 28.76
CA LYS A 58 5.78 22.81 28.54
C LYS A 58 6.03 23.64 27.28
N CYS A 59 5.25 23.40 26.23
CA CYS A 59 5.27 24.19 24.99
C CYS A 59 4.85 25.64 25.23
N HIS A 60 3.78 25.91 25.98
CA HIS A 60 3.39 27.28 26.31
C HIS A 60 4.46 28.02 27.13
N ARG A 61 5.20 27.33 28.01
CA ARG A 61 6.39 27.93 28.66
C ARG A 61 7.52 28.20 27.66
N PHE A 62 7.85 27.24 26.79
CA PHE A 62 8.85 27.39 25.73
C PHE A 62 8.54 28.58 24.79
N ALA A 63 7.28 28.76 24.40
CA ALA A 63 6.80 29.89 23.62
C ALA A 63 7.05 31.23 24.35
N ASN A 64 6.67 31.31 25.62
CA ASN A 64 6.82 32.54 26.42
C ASN A 64 8.28 32.94 26.62
N VAL A 65 9.20 32.00 26.89
CA VAL A 65 10.63 32.34 27.01
C VAL A 65 11.25 32.71 25.66
N THR A 66 10.91 32.00 24.58
CA THR A 66 11.41 32.31 23.22
C THR A 66 11.01 33.72 22.79
N LEU A 67 9.80 34.17 23.16
CA LEU A 67 9.31 35.53 22.96
C LEU A 67 9.99 36.57 23.87
N ARG A 68 10.25 36.25 25.14
CA ARG A 68 10.97 37.12 26.08
C ARG A 68 12.40 37.38 25.61
N ASP A 69 13.11 36.30 25.28
CA ASP A 69 14.55 36.31 25.00
C ASP A 69 14.85 36.62 23.51
N ARG A 70 13.80 36.72 22.67
CA ARG A 70 13.83 37.13 21.26
C ARG A 70 14.82 36.35 20.40
N ILE A 71 14.77 35.02 20.45
CA ILE A 71 15.65 34.17 19.64
C ILE A 71 15.50 34.51 18.15
N SER A 72 16.62 34.90 17.53
CA SER A 72 16.72 35.28 16.12
C SER A 72 17.76 34.46 15.36
N VAL A 73 17.60 34.33 14.05
CA VAL A 73 18.61 33.79 13.12
C VAL A 73 18.79 34.83 12.01
N GLY A 74 20.00 35.39 11.90
CA GLY A 74 20.19 36.60 11.10
C GLY A 74 19.28 37.72 11.58
N TYR A 75 18.48 38.29 10.67
CA TYR A 75 17.50 39.33 10.97
C TYR A 75 16.10 38.80 11.35
N SER A 76 15.84 37.49 11.18
CA SER A 76 14.51 36.91 11.42
C SER A 76 14.33 36.50 12.89
N TYR A 77 13.26 36.98 13.53
CA TYR A 77 12.85 36.56 14.87
C TYR A 77 11.81 35.44 14.80
N PHE A 78 11.88 34.49 15.74
CA PHE A 78 10.98 33.36 15.80
C PHE A 78 9.89 33.54 16.87
N ASN A 79 8.65 33.28 16.49
CA ASN A 79 7.49 33.27 17.39
C ASN A 79 6.94 31.85 17.48
N VAL A 80 7.19 31.16 18.59
CA VAL A 80 6.68 29.82 18.84
C VAL A 80 5.25 29.89 19.39
N SER A 81 4.40 29.01 18.91
CA SER A 81 3.02 28.80 19.38
C SER A 81 2.70 27.31 19.35
N CYS A 82 1.66 26.89 20.09
CA CYS A 82 1.46 25.48 20.42
C CYS A 82 0.04 25.01 20.10
N ILE A 83 -0.11 23.88 19.43
CA ILE A 83 -1.38 23.20 19.18
C ILE A 83 -1.30 21.77 19.73
N GLN A 84 -2.37 21.31 20.38
CA GLN A 84 -2.45 19.92 20.86
C GLN A 84 -3.29 19.09 19.89
N GLY A 85 -2.70 18.03 19.33
CA GLY A 85 -3.40 16.96 18.61
C GLY A 85 -3.83 15.83 19.56
N SER A 86 -4.76 15.00 19.09
CA SER A 86 -5.27 13.83 19.83
C SER A 86 -4.31 12.63 19.84
N SER A 87 -3.30 12.63 18.97
CA SER A 87 -2.25 11.62 18.87
C SER A 87 -1.08 12.12 18.02
N LYS A 88 0.05 11.38 17.98
CA LYS A 88 1.16 11.71 17.07
C LYS A 88 0.74 11.60 15.60
N GLU A 89 -0.18 10.69 15.26
CA GLU A 89 -0.79 10.58 13.92
C GLU A 89 -1.61 11.83 13.55
N ASP A 90 -2.40 12.33 14.50
CA ASP A 90 -3.18 13.57 14.34
C ASP A 90 -2.23 14.79 14.20
N CYS A 91 -1.15 14.85 14.98
CA CYS A 91 -0.10 15.85 14.77
C CYS A 91 0.54 15.75 13.39
N MET A 92 0.88 14.55 12.90
CA MET A 92 1.45 14.40 11.55
C MET A 92 0.49 14.92 10.47
N LYS A 93 -0.80 14.63 10.59
CA LYS A 93 -1.84 15.18 9.71
C LYS A 93 -1.96 16.70 9.81
N ILE A 94 -1.91 17.28 11.02
CA ILE A 94 -1.95 18.73 11.23
C ILE A 94 -0.71 19.42 10.61
N LEU A 95 0.45 18.75 10.52
CA LEU A 95 1.61 19.22 9.76
C LEU A 95 1.44 19.09 8.23
N ASP A 96 0.90 17.98 7.74
CA ASP A 96 0.63 17.76 6.29
C ASP A 96 -0.39 18.78 5.75
N GLU A 97 -1.46 19.05 6.53
CA GLU A 97 -2.45 20.11 6.27
C GLU A 97 -1.90 21.55 6.45
N GLY A 98 -0.60 21.72 6.77
CA GLY A 98 0.06 23.04 6.93
C GLY A 98 -0.41 23.86 8.15
N LYS A 99 -1.14 23.25 9.08
CA LYS A 99 -1.70 23.89 10.29
C LYS A 99 -0.69 23.93 11.45
N ALA A 100 0.30 23.05 11.43
CA ALA A 100 1.47 23.07 12.31
C ALA A 100 2.78 23.03 11.51
N THR A 101 3.87 23.42 12.15
CA THR A 101 5.20 23.55 11.55
C THR A 101 6.13 22.41 11.96
N LEU A 102 6.17 22.05 13.25
CA LEU A 102 7.13 21.11 13.83
C LEU A 102 6.48 20.14 14.82
N THR A 103 7.01 18.92 14.88
CA THR A 103 6.82 17.98 16.00
C THR A 103 8.01 17.02 16.07
N THR A 104 8.23 16.39 17.22
CA THR A 104 9.20 15.29 17.42
C THR A 104 8.53 13.93 17.24
N LEU A 105 9.25 13.00 16.62
CA LEU A 105 8.78 11.64 16.30
C LEU A 105 9.87 10.58 16.54
N ASP A 106 9.47 9.42 17.06
CA ASP A 106 10.31 8.22 17.19
C ASP A 106 10.58 7.58 15.81
N ALA A 107 11.65 6.79 15.68
CA ALA A 107 12.04 6.14 14.42
C ALA A 107 10.91 5.33 13.73
N GLY A 108 10.01 4.70 14.51
CA GLY A 108 8.85 3.97 13.98
C GLY A 108 7.72 4.90 13.50
N GLU A 109 7.66 6.12 14.01
CA GLU A 109 6.72 7.17 13.60
C GLU A 109 7.23 7.94 12.38
N ILE A 110 8.54 8.21 12.27
CA ILE A 110 9.18 8.86 11.12
C ILE A 110 8.88 8.13 9.80
N PHE A 111 8.81 6.80 9.82
CA PHE A 111 8.37 6.01 8.67
C PHE A 111 6.94 6.39 8.25
N ALA A 112 6.01 6.53 9.18
CA ALA A 112 4.63 6.93 8.86
C ALA A 112 4.55 8.40 8.45
N ALA A 113 5.35 9.27 9.06
CA ALA A 113 5.46 10.68 8.73
C ALA A 113 5.79 10.88 7.24
N GLY A 114 6.86 10.22 6.77
CA GLY A 114 7.30 10.32 5.38
C GLY A 114 6.54 9.44 4.40
N ARG A 115 5.92 8.33 4.84
CA ARG A 115 5.12 7.46 3.96
C ARG A 115 3.68 7.95 3.79
N TYR A 116 3.02 8.45 4.83
CA TYR A 116 1.57 8.72 4.83
C TYR A 116 1.18 10.20 5.02
N HIS A 117 2.09 11.08 5.44
CA HIS A 117 1.81 12.49 5.79
C HIS A 117 2.77 13.50 5.17
N SER A 118 3.49 13.14 4.10
CA SER A 118 4.41 14.04 3.38
C SER A 118 5.49 14.72 4.25
N LEU A 119 5.88 14.16 5.40
CA LEU A 119 6.80 14.83 6.33
C LEU A 119 8.27 14.42 6.13
N VAL A 120 9.17 15.35 6.42
CA VAL A 120 10.62 15.20 6.30
C VAL A 120 11.35 15.46 7.63
N PRO A 121 12.29 14.60 8.06
CA PRO A 121 13.12 14.84 9.24
C PRO A 121 14.17 15.91 8.93
N ILE A 122 14.18 17.01 9.69
CA ILE A 122 15.07 18.15 9.47
C ILE A 122 16.13 18.32 10.55
N ALA A 123 15.91 17.78 11.75
CA ALA A 123 16.89 17.80 12.83
C ALA A 123 16.75 16.54 13.69
N GLN A 124 17.80 16.20 14.44
CA GLN A 124 17.90 14.97 15.22
C GLN A 124 18.41 15.27 16.64
N GLU A 125 17.87 14.57 17.63
CA GLU A 125 18.35 14.64 19.01
C GLU A 125 19.72 13.94 19.18
N VAL A 126 20.61 14.56 19.96
CA VAL A 126 21.87 13.97 20.41
C VAL A 126 21.80 13.75 21.92
N LEU A 127 22.06 12.52 22.33
CA LEU A 127 21.90 12.05 23.70
C LEU A 127 23.14 12.40 24.56
N ASP A 128 23.05 12.15 25.86
CA ASP A 128 24.07 12.48 26.87
C ASP A 128 25.45 11.86 26.62
N ASN A 129 25.48 10.66 26.05
CA ASN A 129 26.68 9.97 25.59
C ASN A 129 27.27 10.53 24.27
N GLY A 130 26.70 11.60 23.71
CA GLY A 130 27.08 12.20 22.43
C GLY A 130 26.65 11.41 21.19
N GLN A 131 25.88 10.33 21.36
CA GLN A 131 25.43 9.46 20.27
C GLN A 131 24.05 9.89 19.72
N ARG A 132 23.75 9.38 18.54
CA ARG A 132 22.50 9.57 17.77
C ARG A 132 21.67 8.27 17.73
N GLU A 133 22.00 7.36 18.63
CA GLU A 133 21.53 6.00 18.70
C GLU A 133 21.32 5.64 20.17
N TYR A 134 20.29 4.84 20.44
CA TYR A 134 20.04 4.25 21.75
C TYR A 134 19.71 2.76 21.60
N TYR A 135 19.77 2.01 22.69
CA TYR A 135 19.47 0.58 22.69
C TYR A 135 18.04 0.30 23.16
N SER A 136 17.36 -0.61 22.46
CA SER A 136 16.15 -1.29 22.91
C SER A 136 16.53 -2.42 23.88
N VAL A 137 15.80 -2.55 24.98
CA VAL A 137 16.00 -3.60 25.99
C VAL A 137 14.67 -4.19 26.44
N ALA A 138 14.70 -5.45 26.86
CA ALA A 138 13.62 -6.05 27.64
C ALA A 138 14.00 -6.03 29.12
N VAL A 139 13.20 -5.38 29.96
CA VAL A 139 13.40 -5.30 31.41
C VAL A 139 12.42 -6.23 32.12
N ILE A 140 12.91 -7.00 33.08
CA ILE A 140 12.12 -7.90 33.92
C ILE A 140 12.43 -7.65 35.41
N LYS A 141 11.52 -8.07 36.30
CA LYS A 141 11.77 -8.09 37.75
C LYS A 141 12.82 -9.16 38.06
N LYS A 142 13.81 -8.84 38.90
CA LYS A 142 14.93 -9.75 39.16
C LYS A 142 14.47 -11.07 39.80
N GLY A 143 14.88 -12.19 39.21
CA GLY A 143 14.45 -13.53 39.63
C GLY A 143 13.01 -13.91 39.26
N SER A 144 12.29 -13.06 38.53
CA SER A 144 11.02 -13.45 37.89
C SER A 144 11.28 -14.27 36.61
N LEU A 145 10.22 -14.83 36.01
CA LEU A 145 10.30 -15.56 34.74
C LEU A 145 11.43 -16.63 34.67
N PRO A 146 11.70 -17.46 35.68
CA PRO A 146 12.84 -18.40 35.68
C PRO A 146 12.74 -19.49 34.59
N ASP A 147 11.55 -19.68 34.02
CA ASP A 147 11.26 -20.55 32.88
C ASP A 147 11.61 -19.92 31.51
N VAL A 148 11.95 -18.63 31.48
CA VAL A 148 12.39 -17.93 30.27
C VAL A 148 13.89 -18.05 30.12
N THR A 149 14.30 -19.10 29.39
CA THR A 149 15.70 -19.38 29.00
C THR A 149 15.97 -19.18 27.51
N SER A 150 14.96 -18.78 26.74
CA SER A 150 15.06 -18.42 25.32
C SER A 150 13.89 -17.53 24.91
N LEU A 151 13.99 -16.87 23.76
CA LEU A 151 12.90 -16.02 23.24
C LEU A 151 11.57 -16.78 23.09
N PHE A 152 11.58 -18.07 22.71
CA PHE A 152 10.38 -18.91 22.56
C PHE A 152 9.56 -19.02 23.84
N ASN A 153 10.19 -18.89 25.02
CA ASN A 153 9.52 -18.97 26.32
C ASN A 153 8.75 -17.68 26.70
N LEU A 154 8.81 -16.63 25.87
CA LEU A 154 8.00 -15.41 26.03
C LEU A 154 6.55 -15.60 25.57
N ARG A 155 6.22 -16.69 24.88
CA ARG A 155 4.84 -17.03 24.50
C ARG A 155 3.97 -17.18 25.75
N GLY A 156 2.81 -16.50 25.75
CA GLY A 156 1.86 -16.46 26.86
C GLY A 156 2.22 -15.53 28.03
N LYS A 157 3.39 -14.87 28.00
CA LYS A 157 3.81 -13.93 29.06
C LYS A 157 3.11 -12.58 28.98
N LYS A 158 2.99 -11.90 30.12
CA LYS A 158 2.36 -10.58 30.26
C LYS A 158 3.32 -9.45 29.92
N ALA A 159 3.17 -8.85 28.75
CA ALA A 159 4.06 -7.81 28.26
C ALA A 159 3.49 -6.39 28.42
N CYS A 160 4.39 -5.44 28.62
CA CYS A 160 4.12 -4.01 28.70
C CYS A 160 4.87 -3.29 27.57
N PHE A 161 4.11 -2.63 26.70
CA PHE A 161 4.61 -1.92 25.54
C PHE A 161 4.21 -0.43 25.61
N PRO A 162 5.14 0.50 25.32
CA PRO A 162 4.87 1.94 25.38
C PRO A 162 3.84 2.43 24.35
N GLY A 163 3.63 1.64 23.30
CA GLY A 163 2.60 1.81 22.30
C GLY A 163 2.94 1.03 21.04
N VAL A 164 1.91 0.57 20.33
CA VAL A 164 2.09 0.02 18.98
C VAL A 164 2.78 1.07 18.09
N GLN A 165 3.64 0.61 17.17
CA GLN A 165 4.48 1.41 16.28
C GLN A 165 5.72 2.10 16.89
N THR A 166 5.85 2.23 18.22
CA THR A 166 7.13 2.69 18.82
C THR A 166 8.29 1.78 18.39
N TYR A 167 9.45 2.34 18.01
CA TYR A 167 10.51 1.51 17.42
C TYR A 167 11.12 0.55 18.45
N ALA A 168 11.62 1.09 19.55
CA ALA A 168 12.33 0.33 20.57
C ALA A 168 11.41 -0.52 21.43
N GLY A 169 10.18 -0.06 21.65
CA GLY A 169 9.17 -0.74 22.44
C GLY A 169 8.39 -1.79 21.65
N TRP A 170 8.06 -1.55 20.38
CA TRP A 170 7.19 -2.41 19.59
C TRP A 170 7.85 -2.99 18.35
N VAL A 171 8.28 -2.16 17.38
CA VAL A 171 8.69 -2.62 16.04
C VAL A 171 9.86 -3.61 16.11
N LEU A 172 10.93 -3.25 16.83
CA LEU A 172 12.13 -4.08 16.95
C LEU A 172 11.87 -5.37 17.77
N PRO A 173 11.23 -5.34 18.96
CA PRO A 173 10.83 -6.57 19.66
C PRO A 173 9.93 -7.49 18.84
N ILE A 174 8.90 -6.97 18.17
CA ILE A 174 7.97 -7.76 17.35
C ILE A 174 8.70 -8.41 16.16
N TYR A 175 9.58 -7.67 15.46
CA TYR A 175 10.43 -8.23 14.40
C TYR A 175 11.31 -9.37 14.92
N THR A 176 12.02 -9.13 16.02
CA THR A 176 12.92 -10.12 16.65
C THR A 176 12.17 -11.37 17.09
N LEU A 177 10.93 -11.25 17.56
CA LEU A 177 10.10 -12.40 17.93
C LEU A 177 9.55 -13.15 16.70
N MET A 178 9.19 -12.46 15.62
CA MET A 178 8.83 -13.09 14.33
C MET A 178 9.99 -13.89 13.73
N LYS A 179 11.22 -13.37 13.85
CA LYS A 179 12.42 -14.00 13.26
C LYS A 179 13.06 -15.08 14.13
N TYR A 180 13.12 -14.87 15.45
CA TYR A 180 13.95 -15.67 16.37
C TYR A 180 13.22 -16.15 17.63
N GLY A 181 12.07 -15.56 17.97
CA GLY A 181 11.25 -15.96 19.13
C GLY A 181 10.10 -16.91 18.83
N GLY A 182 9.97 -17.37 17.59
CA GLY A 182 8.91 -18.28 17.18
C GLY A 182 7.51 -17.67 17.28
N MET A 183 7.35 -16.38 17.00
CA MET A 183 6.03 -15.75 16.85
C MET A 183 5.48 -16.03 15.44
N GLU A 184 4.37 -16.76 15.37
CA GLU A 184 3.72 -17.14 14.12
C GLU A 184 3.04 -15.93 13.45
N ILE A 185 3.15 -15.84 12.13
CA ILE A 185 2.50 -14.79 11.34
C ILE A 185 1.06 -15.21 11.06
N ILE A 186 0.16 -14.85 11.96
CA ILE A 186 -1.28 -15.09 11.86
C ILE A 186 -1.90 -14.22 10.76
N ASP A 187 -1.38 -13.00 10.60
CA ASP A 187 -1.79 -12.08 9.53
C ASP A 187 -0.60 -11.28 9.00
N CYS A 188 -0.33 -11.39 7.70
CA CYS A 188 0.75 -10.67 7.02
C CYS A 188 0.54 -9.15 6.97
N ASN A 189 -0.70 -8.69 7.11
CA ASN A 189 -1.04 -7.26 7.05
C ASN A 189 -1.28 -6.67 8.46
N ASN A 190 -1.34 -7.51 9.49
CA ASN A 190 -1.67 -7.14 10.86
C ASN A 190 -0.82 -7.91 11.88
N HIS A 191 0.40 -7.41 12.11
CA HIS A 191 1.33 -7.93 13.11
C HIS A 191 0.82 -7.79 14.55
N VAL A 192 -0.18 -6.93 14.82
CA VAL A 192 -0.82 -6.85 16.15
C VAL A 192 -1.63 -8.11 16.44
N LYS A 193 -2.31 -8.68 15.44
CA LYS A 193 -3.02 -9.97 15.53
C LYS A 193 -2.09 -11.15 15.80
N SER A 194 -0.90 -11.15 15.18
CA SER A 194 0.17 -12.11 15.50
C SER A 194 0.68 -11.97 16.94
N ALA A 195 0.85 -10.73 17.43
CA ALA A 195 1.25 -10.44 18.80
C ALA A 195 0.16 -10.80 19.83
N ILE A 196 -1.12 -10.62 19.48
CA ILE A 196 -2.29 -11.05 20.25
C ILE A 196 -2.22 -12.55 20.53
N GLU A 197 -1.97 -13.39 19.53
CA GLU A 197 -1.88 -14.83 19.76
C GLU A 197 -0.63 -15.25 20.53
N TYR A 198 0.50 -14.56 20.31
CA TYR A 198 1.76 -14.89 20.97
C TYR A 198 1.80 -14.56 22.47
N PHE A 199 1.39 -13.36 22.87
CA PHE A 199 1.51 -12.92 24.27
C PHE A 199 0.32 -13.36 25.15
N GLY A 200 0.47 -13.20 26.46
CA GLY A 200 -0.64 -13.26 27.42
C GLY A 200 -1.41 -11.92 27.49
N PRO A 201 -2.34 -11.77 28.45
CA PRO A 201 -2.96 -10.49 28.77
C PRO A 201 -1.87 -9.42 29.01
N SER A 202 -1.90 -8.37 28.21
CA SER A 202 -0.79 -7.39 28.09
C SER A 202 -1.31 -5.96 28.07
N CYS A 203 -0.42 -4.96 28.05
CA CYS A 203 -0.76 -3.59 27.66
C CYS A 203 0.12 -3.11 26.49
N ALA A 204 -0.52 -2.83 25.36
CA ALA A 204 0.05 -2.19 24.18
C ALA A 204 -0.94 -1.15 23.67
N VAL A 205 -0.74 0.11 24.04
CA VAL A 205 -1.67 1.19 23.68
C VAL A 205 -1.75 1.38 22.15
N ASN A 206 -2.92 1.79 21.68
CA ASN A 206 -3.35 1.91 20.28
C ASN A 206 -3.54 0.58 19.51
N SER A 207 -3.38 -0.59 20.14
CA SER A 207 -3.55 -1.91 19.47
C SER A 207 -4.96 -2.19 18.90
N LEU A 208 -5.99 -1.50 19.40
CA LEU A 208 -7.37 -1.57 18.89
C LEU A 208 -7.77 -0.37 18.01
N SER A 209 -6.86 0.57 17.72
CA SER A 209 -7.17 1.71 16.85
C SER A 209 -7.32 1.30 15.39
N ASP A 210 -8.14 2.02 14.62
CA ASP A 210 -8.50 1.71 13.23
C ASP A 210 -7.29 1.45 12.32
N ARG A 211 -6.13 2.07 12.57
CA ARG A 211 -4.89 1.82 11.82
C ARG A 211 -4.38 0.39 11.95
N PHE A 212 -4.51 -0.18 13.14
CA PHE A 212 -3.99 -1.50 13.51
C PHE A 212 -5.09 -2.56 13.64
N ASN A 213 -6.36 -2.14 13.61
CA ASN A 213 -7.55 -2.98 13.64
C ASN A 213 -8.57 -2.59 12.55
N PRO A 214 -8.20 -2.40 11.26
CA PRO A 214 -9.08 -1.81 10.24
C PRO A 214 -10.23 -2.73 9.80
N ILE A 215 -10.24 -4.00 10.22
CA ILE A 215 -11.34 -4.96 10.02
C ILE A 215 -12.21 -5.07 11.30
N GLY A 216 -11.71 -4.60 12.45
CA GLY A 216 -12.40 -4.67 13.75
C GLY A 216 -12.29 -6.01 14.48
N ASP A 217 -11.42 -6.93 14.02
CA ASP A 217 -11.34 -8.31 14.49
C ASP A 217 -10.18 -8.63 15.46
N ASN A 218 -9.34 -7.65 15.81
CA ASN A 218 -8.37 -7.81 16.92
C ASN A 218 -9.11 -8.00 18.26
N SER A 219 -8.70 -8.99 19.06
CA SER A 219 -9.19 -9.14 20.44
C SER A 219 -8.56 -8.12 21.39
N ASP A 220 -9.22 -7.84 22.51
CA ASP A 220 -8.77 -6.87 23.52
C ASP A 220 -7.56 -7.33 24.36
N LYS A 221 -6.99 -8.51 24.07
CA LYS A 221 -5.97 -9.20 24.87
C LYS A 221 -4.73 -8.35 25.16
N LEU A 222 -4.32 -7.49 24.21
CA LEU A 222 -3.22 -6.53 24.39
C LEU A 222 -3.64 -5.21 25.06
N CYS A 223 -4.90 -5.04 25.42
CA CYS A 223 -5.42 -3.92 26.21
C CYS A 223 -5.81 -4.34 27.65
N GLN A 224 -5.79 -5.64 27.97
CA GLN A 224 -6.32 -6.17 29.23
C GLN A 224 -5.58 -5.69 30.48
N LEU A 225 -4.27 -5.40 30.41
CA LEU A 225 -3.55 -4.81 31.54
C LEU A 225 -3.61 -3.27 31.58
N CYS A 226 -4.01 -2.60 30.50
CA CYS A 226 -4.04 -1.13 30.46
C CYS A 226 -5.11 -0.57 31.44
N ILE A 227 -4.78 0.50 32.17
CA ILE A 227 -5.55 0.97 33.35
C ILE A 227 -6.26 2.32 33.15
N GLY A 228 -6.26 2.86 31.94
CA GLY A 228 -6.93 4.10 31.60
C GLY A 228 -8.45 4.04 31.77
N LYS A 229 -9.08 5.22 31.92
CA LYS A 229 -10.52 5.34 32.14
C LYS A 229 -11.30 5.10 30.85
N ILE A 230 -12.47 4.48 30.96
CA ILE A 230 -13.41 4.29 29.83
C ILE A 230 -14.48 5.39 29.92
N PRO A 231 -14.91 6.02 28.81
CA PRO A 231 -14.42 5.83 27.43
C PRO A 231 -13.12 6.60 27.13
N GLY A 232 -12.45 6.22 26.03
CA GLY A 232 -11.37 6.99 25.38
C GLY A 232 -9.99 6.99 26.04
N GLY A 233 -9.89 6.79 27.36
CA GLY A 233 -8.61 6.77 28.07
C GLY A 233 -7.93 5.40 28.15
N ARG A 234 -8.68 4.28 28.11
CA ARG A 234 -8.12 2.93 28.20
C ARG A 234 -7.48 2.49 26.89
N CYS A 235 -6.24 1.99 26.96
CA CYS A 235 -5.49 1.46 25.82
C CYS A 235 -5.25 2.48 24.67
N THR A 236 -5.27 3.78 24.97
CA THR A 236 -4.90 4.87 24.05
C THR A 236 -3.65 5.59 24.58
N ILE A 237 -3.15 6.61 23.88
CA ILE A 237 -2.04 7.43 24.39
C ILE A 237 -2.38 8.22 25.68
N SER A 238 -3.64 8.20 26.13
CA SER A 238 -4.07 8.76 27.42
C SER A 238 -4.14 7.74 28.55
N ASP A 239 -3.73 6.49 28.31
CA ASP A 239 -3.63 5.46 29.34
C ASP A 239 -2.42 5.73 30.24
N PRO A 240 -2.51 5.57 31.58
CA PRO A 240 -1.35 5.70 32.47
C PRO A 240 -0.18 4.74 32.17
N TYR A 241 -0.38 3.73 31.32
CA TYR A 241 0.68 2.83 30.82
C TYR A 241 1.19 3.18 29.40
N ALA A 242 0.77 4.31 28.82
CA ALA A 242 1.31 4.82 27.56
C ALA A 242 2.73 5.41 27.72
N GLY A 243 3.53 5.38 26.66
CA GLY A 243 4.92 5.86 26.66
C GLY A 243 5.89 4.92 27.37
N TYR A 244 7.19 5.15 27.22
CA TYR A 244 8.23 4.30 27.81
C TYR A 244 8.13 4.26 29.34
N ASP A 245 7.78 5.38 29.96
CA ASP A 245 7.60 5.49 31.41
C ASP A 245 6.35 4.75 31.91
N GLY A 246 5.24 4.84 31.15
CA GLY A 246 4.04 4.06 31.40
C GLY A 246 4.25 2.56 31.22
N ALA A 247 5.07 2.13 30.27
CA ALA A 247 5.43 0.72 30.09
C ALA A 247 6.32 0.19 31.22
N PHE A 248 7.25 0.99 31.76
CA PHE A 248 7.99 0.62 32.97
C PHE A 248 7.06 0.53 34.18
N ARG A 249 6.14 1.50 34.35
CA ARG A 249 5.11 1.47 35.39
C ARG A 249 4.20 0.23 35.29
N CYS A 250 3.81 -0.15 34.08
CA CYS A 250 3.07 -1.38 33.80
C CYS A 250 3.85 -2.62 34.28
N LEU A 251 5.17 -2.69 34.07
CA LEU A 251 6.00 -3.77 34.62
C LEU A 251 5.99 -3.76 36.16
N LEU A 252 6.04 -2.60 36.82
CA LEU A 252 5.94 -2.52 38.29
C LEU A 252 4.62 -3.13 38.79
N GLU A 253 3.50 -2.66 38.24
CA GLU A 253 2.16 -2.88 38.78
C GLU A 253 1.48 -4.19 38.30
N ALA A 254 1.65 -4.61 37.04
CA ALA A 254 0.81 -5.64 36.42
C ALA A 254 1.53 -6.67 35.50
N GLY A 255 2.59 -6.25 34.81
CA GLY A 255 3.32 -7.06 33.82
C GLY A 255 4.44 -7.93 34.39
N GLU A 256 4.96 -8.81 33.53
CA GLU A 256 6.15 -9.64 33.79
C GLU A 256 7.39 -9.12 33.06
N ILE A 257 7.20 -8.47 31.90
CA ILE A 257 8.26 -7.95 31.02
C ILE A 257 7.83 -6.61 30.39
N ALA A 258 8.75 -5.64 30.30
CA ALA A 258 8.54 -4.40 29.54
C ALA A 258 9.61 -4.22 28.47
N PHE A 259 9.19 -3.74 27.28
CA PHE A 259 10.08 -3.41 26.18
C PHE A 259 10.34 -1.89 26.17
N LEU A 260 11.57 -1.51 26.48
CA LEU A 260 11.95 -0.15 26.88
C LEU A 260 13.20 0.33 26.15
N ARG A 261 13.54 1.60 26.36
CA ARG A 261 14.89 2.11 26.10
C ARG A 261 15.79 1.76 27.28
N HIS A 262 17.08 1.59 27.02
CA HIS A 262 18.07 1.29 28.05
C HIS A 262 18.17 2.35 29.17
N THR A 263 17.79 3.60 28.90
CA THR A 263 17.87 4.70 29.87
C THR A 263 16.64 4.82 30.78
N THR A 264 15.43 4.51 30.28
CA THR A 264 14.15 4.72 30.97
C THR A 264 14.08 4.15 32.39
N ALA A 265 14.56 2.92 32.60
CA ALA A 265 14.55 2.31 33.94
C ALA A 265 15.54 3.01 34.90
N LEU A 266 16.68 3.49 34.38
CA LEU A 266 17.68 4.22 35.17
C LEU A 266 17.23 5.64 35.50
N GLU A 267 16.50 6.31 34.60
CA GLU A 267 15.89 7.63 34.82
C GLU A 267 14.85 7.56 35.95
N LEU A 268 13.83 6.71 35.82
CA LEU A 268 12.67 6.69 36.73
C LEU A 268 13.03 6.22 38.16
N ILE A 269 14.03 5.35 38.29
CA ILE A 269 14.56 4.91 39.59
C ILE A 269 15.37 6.03 40.28
N ARG A 270 15.96 6.97 39.52
CA ARG A 270 16.69 8.12 40.07
C ARG A 270 15.77 9.29 40.43
N ASP A 271 14.91 9.70 39.50
CA ASP A 271 14.18 10.98 39.61
C ASP A 271 12.92 10.90 40.46
N GLN A 272 12.17 9.79 40.40
CA GLN A 272 10.82 9.72 41.00
C GLN A 272 10.76 9.00 42.36
N GLY A 273 11.88 8.46 42.86
CA GLY A 273 11.96 7.84 44.19
C GLY A 273 11.00 6.67 44.43
N ILE A 274 10.61 5.96 43.37
CA ILE A 274 9.49 5.01 43.37
C ILE A 274 9.76 3.82 44.32
N ILE A 275 9.08 3.83 45.46
CA ILE A 275 8.84 2.68 46.36
C ILE A 275 10.14 2.02 46.89
N GLY A 276 11.21 2.79 47.10
CA GLY A 276 12.40 2.34 47.84
C GLY A 276 13.17 1.16 47.22
N LEU A 277 12.91 0.83 45.95
CA LEU A 277 13.52 -0.27 45.21
C LEU A 277 14.67 0.28 44.35
N GLY A 278 15.92 0.03 44.77
CA GLY A 278 17.08 0.36 43.93
C GLY A 278 17.15 -0.50 42.66
N GLY A 279 17.93 -0.05 41.67
CA GLY A 279 18.08 -0.72 40.35
C GLY A 279 18.39 -2.22 40.40
N GLN A 280 19.00 -2.68 41.50
CA GLN A 280 19.21 -4.10 41.81
C GLN A 280 17.94 -4.97 41.87
N ALA A 281 16.74 -4.38 41.86
CA ALA A 281 15.46 -5.08 41.78
C ALA A 281 15.06 -5.51 40.36
N PHE A 282 15.78 -5.08 39.33
CA PHE A 282 15.51 -5.37 37.92
C PHE A 282 16.72 -6.00 37.23
N GLU A 283 16.45 -6.68 36.12
CA GLU A 283 17.49 -7.25 35.25
C GLU A 283 17.02 -7.18 33.78
N LEU A 284 17.98 -7.15 32.86
CA LEU A 284 17.74 -7.18 31.42
C LEU A 284 17.62 -8.63 30.95
N LEU A 285 16.71 -8.92 30.03
CA LEU A 285 16.59 -10.20 29.34
C LEU A 285 17.17 -10.09 27.92
N CYS A 286 18.18 -10.89 27.61
CA CYS A 286 18.85 -10.84 26.30
C CYS A 286 18.27 -11.85 25.31
N LEU A 287 18.71 -11.77 24.05
CA LEU A 287 18.23 -12.61 22.94
C LEU A 287 18.56 -14.10 23.09
N ASP A 288 19.59 -14.44 23.87
CA ASP A 288 19.99 -15.81 24.22
C ASP A 288 19.34 -16.32 25.54
N GLY A 289 18.47 -15.52 26.16
CA GLY A 289 17.89 -15.81 27.48
C GLY A 289 18.80 -15.54 28.67
N ALA A 290 20.02 -15.03 28.44
CA ALA A 290 20.90 -14.57 29.52
C ALA A 290 20.34 -13.31 30.22
N ARG A 291 20.91 -12.99 31.38
CA ARG A 291 20.48 -11.87 32.23
C ARG A 291 21.64 -11.06 32.76
N TYR A 292 21.46 -9.74 32.79
CA TYR A 292 22.46 -8.79 33.25
C TYR A 292 21.82 -7.64 34.05
N PRO A 293 22.59 -6.91 34.87
CA PRO A 293 22.14 -5.65 35.46
C PRO A 293 21.64 -4.65 34.41
N ILE A 294 20.77 -3.72 34.82
CA ILE A 294 20.20 -2.70 33.91
C ILE A 294 21.26 -1.74 33.35
N GLU A 295 22.40 -1.64 34.03
CA GLU A 295 23.59 -0.89 33.63
C GLU A 295 24.38 -1.55 32.48
N ASP A 296 24.27 -2.88 32.30
CA ASP A 296 25.05 -3.68 31.34
C ASP A 296 24.41 -3.75 29.92
N TYR A 297 23.55 -2.79 29.58
CA TYR A 297 22.76 -2.76 28.34
C TYR A 297 23.58 -2.88 27.05
N MET A 298 24.83 -2.41 27.02
CA MET A 298 25.71 -2.57 25.85
C MET A 298 26.00 -4.05 25.54
N ARG A 299 25.95 -4.92 26.55
CA ARG A 299 26.10 -6.37 26.45
C ARG A 299 24.75 -7.10 26.32
N CYS A 300 23.68 -6.53 26.85
CA CYS A 300 22.33 -7.11 26.82
C CYS A 300 21.31 -6.12 26.23
N ASN A 301 21.12 -6.17 24.92
CA ASN A 301 20.12 -5.38 24.20
C ASN A 301 19.49 -6.18 23.05
N TRP A 302 18.37 -5.66 22.55
CA TRP A 302 17.59 -6.24 21.45
C TRP A 302 17.93 -5.61 20.09
N GLY A 303 18.76 -4.57 20.09
CA GLY A 303 19.22 -3.86 18.90
C GLY A 303 19.37 -2.36 19.13
N LYS A 304 19.99 -1.70 18.15
CA LYS A 304 20.13 -0.24 18.07
C LYS A 304 18.87 0.41 17.50
N VAL A 305 18.67 1.66 17.88
CA VAL A 305 17.53 2.50 17.49
C VAL A 305 18.03 3.92 17.23
N THR A 306 17.65 4.51 16.10
CA THR A 306 17.94 5.91 15.77
C THR A 306 17.24 6.84 16.79
N SER A 307 17.92 7.86 17.31
CA SER A 307 17.28 8.89 18.15
C SER A 307 16.20 9.66 17.38
N ASN A 308 15.27 10.29 18.11
CA ASN A 308 14.10 10.94 17.50
C ASN A 308 14.52 12.08 16.55
N ALA A 309 13.65 12.37 15.60
CA ALA A 309 13.79 13.52 14.71
C ALA A 309 12.71 14.57 14.96
N ILE A 310 13.09 15.82 14.73
CA ILE A 310 12.15 16.92 14.54
C ILE A 310 11.78 16.92 13.05
N VAL A 311 10.49 16.77 12.75
CA VAL A 311 9.96 16.73 11.38
C VAL A 311 9.22 18.02 11.01
N THR A 312 9.11 18.30 9.71
CA THR A 312 8.26 19.34 9.13
C THR A 312 7.64 18.85 7.81
N SER A 313 6.72 19.59 7.20
CA SER A 313 6.13 19.23 5.91
C SER A 313 7.15 19.32 4.77
N SER A 314 7.11 18.38 3.81
CA SER A 314 7.95 18.43 2.61
C SER A 314 7.66 19.63 1.71
N ALA A 315 6.52 20.31 1.91
CA ALA A 315 6.17 21.55 1.23
C ALA A 315 7.04 22.76 1.67
N ALA A 316 7.69 22.68 2.85
CA ALA A 316 8.59 23.74 3.33
C ALA A 316 9.83 23.86 2.42
N SER A 317 10.24 25.09 2.12
CA SER A 317 11.41 25.37 1.29
C SER A 317 12.71 24.89 1.93
N TYR A 318 13.79 24.80 1.14
CA TYR A 318 15.13 24.50 1.66
C TYR A 318 15.59 25.57 2.65
N GLU A 319 15.32 26.84 2.34
CA GLU A 319 15.63 28.01 3.15
C GLU A 319 14.83 28.01 4.46
N GLU A 320 13.53 27.70 4.41
CA GLU A 320 12.69 27.54 5.60
C GLU A 320 13.20 26.41 6.50
N ARG A 321 13.51 25.25 5.92
CA ARG A 321 14.10 24.11 6.65
C ARG A 321 15.47 24.47 7.26
N LYS A 322 16.29 25.26 6.57
CA LYS A 322 17.56 25.80 7.11
C LYS A 322 17.35 26.80 8.24
N LEU A 323 16.31 27.63 8.18
CA LEU A 323 15.94 28.56 9.25
C LEU A 323 15.44 27.81 10.49
N TYR A 324 14.58 26.80 10.32
CA TYR A 324 14.14 25.92 11.41
C TYR A 324 15.31 25.15 12.04
N GLN A 325 16.25 24.65 11.22
CA GLN A 325 17.50 24.03 11.70
C GLN A 325 18.32 24.98 12.58
N LYS A 326 18.65 26.18 12.07
CA LYS A 326 19.43 27.19 12.82
C LYS A 326 18.68 27.66 14.09
N PHE A 327 17.35 27.71 14.07
CA PHE A 327 16.53 28.00 15.25
C PHE A 327 16.62 26.89 16.31
N LEU A 328 16.44 25.62 15.93
CA LEU A 328 16.52 24.47 16.84
C LEU A 328 17.90 24.34 17.50
N GLN A 329 18.98 24.62 16.75
CA GLN A 329 20.34 24.69 17.30
C GLN A 329 20.46 25.81 18.36
N LYS A 330 19.92 27.01 18.10
CA LYS A 330 19.91 28.08 19.11
C LYS A 330 19.07 27.74 20.33
N VAL A 331 17.92 27.08 20.16
CA VAL A 331 17.09 26.59 21.28
C VAL A 331 17.86 25.61 22.16
N ALA A 332 18.62 24.68 21.55
CA ALA A 332 19.49 23.77 22.29
C ALA A 332 20.62 24.51 23.04
N THR A 333 21.23 25.55 22.46
CA THR A 333 22.29 26.33 23.12
C THR A 333 21.76 27.26 24.24
N PHE A 334 20.59 27.87 24.08
CA PHE A 334 20.03 28.83 25.05
C PHE A 334 19.22 28.18 26.18
N TYR A 335 18.53 27.07 25.91
CA TYR A 335 17.67 26.39 26.89
C TYR A 335 18.10 24.95 27.19
N GLY A 336 19.20 24.47 26.61
CA GLY A 336 19.85 23.24 27.06
C GLY A 336 20.45 23.39 28.46
N GLU A 337 20.93 22.29 29.03
CA GLU A 337 21.71 22.36 30.26
C GLU A 337 23.11 22.94 29.98
N PRO A 338 23.67 23.77 30.87
CA PRO A 338 25.06 24.17 30.76
C PRO A 338 25.96 22.93 30.88
N LEU A 339 26.79 22.69 29.87
CA LEU A 339 27.80 21.63 29.90
C LEU A 339 28.73 21.84 31.10
N ASN A 340 28.68 20.94 32.09
CA ASN A 340 29.60 20.96 33.21
C ASN A 340 31.03 20.69 32.71
N THR A 341 31.80 21.76 32.52
CA THR A 341 33.19 21.72 32.05
C THR A 341 34.16 21.31 33.15
N SER A 342 33.89 20.18 33.80
CA SER A 342 34.82 19.45 34.65
C SER A 342 35.65 18.42 33.87
N PHE A 343 35.95 18.71 32.60
CA PHE A 343 37.08 18.11 31.90
C PHE A 343 38.36 18.82 32.39
N PRO A 344 39.44 18.11 32.75
CA PRO A 344 40.69 18.75 33.13
C PRO A 344 41.21 19.63 31.99
N ILE A 345 41.44 20.92 32.26
CA ILE A 345 42.09 21.82 31.30
C ILE A 345 43.59 21.46 31.29
N ASP A 346 43.94 20.48 30.47
CA ASP A 346 45.34 20.15 30.20
C ASP A 346 45.95 21.27 29.34
N ASN A 347 46.64 22.19 30.02
CA ASN A 347 47.18 23.43 29.46
C ASN A 347 48.44 23.17 28.61
N ASN A 348 48.28 22.41 27.52
CA ASN A 348 49.35 22.12 26.59
C ASN A 348 48.99 22.56 25.16
N ARG A 349 49.70 23.59 24.68
CA ARG A 349 49.53 24.11 23.31
C ARG A 349 50.15 23.13 22.31
N ASN A 350 49.33 22.27 21.73
CA ASN A 350 49.61 21.66 20.43
C ASN A 350 48.32 21.53 19.63
N ILE A 351 48.25 22.22 18.49
CA ILE A 351 47.15 22.09 17.53
C ILE A 351 47.41 20.80 16.73
N PRO A 352 46.54 19.78 16.78
CA PRO A 352 46.61 18.67 15.84
C PRO A 352 46.07 19.17 14.50
N ASN A 353 46.91 19.17 13.46
CA ASN A 353 46.41 19.42 12.10
C ASN A 353 45.39 18.35 11.72
N PHE A 354 44.29 18.77 11.08
CA PHE A 354 43.34 17.85 10.46
C PHE A 354 44.06 16.97 9.42
N PRO A 355 43.92 15.64 9.45
CA PRO A 355 44.36 14.78 8.37
C PRO A 355 43.36 14.85 7.21
N ASP A 356 43.78 15.34 6.05
CA ASP A 356 43.02 15.21 4.81
C ASP A 356 42.90 13.72 4.43
N GLY A 357 41.73 13.13 4.72
CA GLY A 357 41.42 11.73 4.47
C GLY A 357 40.63 11.55 3.18
N ASN A 358 41.24 10.94 2.16
CA ASN A 358 40.59 10.65 0.87
C ASN A 358 39.27 9.88 1.04
N ILE A 359 38.16 10.47 0.57
CA ILE A 359 36.90 9.76 0.37
C ILE A 359 36.96 9.01 -0.96
N ASP A 360 36.93 7.67 -0.91
CA ASP A 360 36.87 6.82 -2.11
C ASP A 360 35.49 6.94 -2.79
N GLN A 361 35.47 7.57 -3.97
CA GLN A 361 34.23 7.89 -4.69
C GLN A 361 33.76 6.75 -5.61
N SER A 362 33.01 5.76 -5.12
CA SER A 362 32.11 4.99 -6.01
C SER A 362 30.92 4.23 -5.40
N VAL A 363 29.92 4.97 -4.90
CA VAL A 363 28.51 4.50 -5.01
C VAL A 363 27.67 5.61 -5.64
N ARG A 364 27.03 5.34 -6.78
CA ARG A 364 26.01 6.21 -7.38
C ARG A 364 24.69 5.43 -7.49
N TYR A 365 23.62 6.05 -7.01
CA TYR A 365 22.24 5.63 -7.23
C TYR A 365 21.64 6.46 -8.38
N ASP A 366 20.55 5.97 -8.97
CA ASP A 366 19.75 6.77 -9.92
C ASP A 366 18.67 7.60 -9.20
N GLN A 367 17.94 8.41 -9.97
CA GLN A 367 16.88 9.30 -9.47
C GLN A 367 15.67 8.55 -8.86
N PHE A 368 15.65 7.21 -8.94
CA PHE A 368 14.64 6.34 -8.33
C PHE A 368 15.22 5.40 -7.26
N GLY A 369 16.46 5.62 -6.82
CA GLY A 369 17.08 4.92 -5.69
C GLY A 369 17.68 3.54 -6.00
N ASN A 370 17.81 3.13 -7.26
CA ASN A 370 18.32 1.80 -7.60
C ASN A 370 19.85 1.73 -7.63
N ARG A 371 20.42 0.56 -7.29
CA ARG A 371 21.88 0.29 -7.34
C ARG A 371 22.33 -0.13 -8.74
N LEU A 372 23.23 0.66 -9.34
CA LEU A 372 23.85 0.35 -10.64
C LEU A 372 25.10 -0.54 -10.50
N ASN A 373 24.93 -1.85 -10.70
CA ASN A 373 26.06 -2.80 -10.72
C ASN A 373 26.96 -2.60 -11.97
N LYS A 374 28.23 -2.24 -11.75
CA LYS A 374 29.24 -2.06 -12.82
C LYS A 374 29.51 -3.38 -13.57
N ARG A 375 29.37 -3.37 -14.90
CA ARG A 375 29.66 -4.52 -15.78
C ARG A 375 31.16 -4.83 -15.87
N ARG A 376 31.47 -6.11 -16.12
CA ARG A 376 32.81 -6.63 -16.43
C ARG A 376 33.47 -5.85 -17.58
N LYS A 377 34.76 -5.51 -17.46
CA LYS A 377 35.58 -5.08 -18.60
C LYS A 377 35.82 -6.27 -19.55
N ARG A 378 35.73 -6.03 -20.86
CA ARG A 378 36.33 -6.87 -21.89
C ARG A 378 37.84 -6.60 -21.93
N GLN A 379 38.65 -7.65 -21.98
CA GLN A 379 39.98 -7.64 -22.58
C GLN A 379 40.13 -8.92 -23.40
N ASN A 380 40.51 -8.77 -24.67
CA ASN A 380 41.05 -9.84 -25.49
C ASN A 380 42.50 -9.44 -25.82
N PHE A 381 43.47 -10.33 -25.62
CA PHE A 381 44.51 -10.62 -26.62
C PHE A 381 45.19 -11.96 -26.28
N ASP A 382 45.91 -12.51 -27.26
CA ASP A 382 46.22 -13.94 -27.37
C ASP A 382 47.45 -14.48 -26.61
N ARG A 383 47.52 -15.82 -26.63
CA ARG A 383 48.70 -16.71 -26.67
C ARG A 383 49.51 -17.08 -25.40
N TYR A 384 49.45 -18.40 -25.14
CA TYR A 384 50.55 -19.35 -24.91
C TYR A 384 51.12 -19.67 -23.50
N ASP A 385 51.29 -20.98 -23.32
CA ASP A 385 52.26 -21.76 -22.53
C ASP A 385 52.19 -21.94 -20.99
N ASN A 386 51.65 -23.12 -20.62
CA ASN A 386 52.31 -24.25 -19.93
C ASN A 386 52.65 -24.25 -18.42
N ASN A 387 52.25 -25.36 -17.77
CA ASN A 387 52.79 -26.00 -16.54
C ASN A 387 52.63 -25.22 -15.21
N THR A 388 52.45 -25.82 -14.01
CA THR A 388 52.23 -27.20 -13.48
C THR A 388 51.77 -27.07 -11.99
N ASN A 389 51.24 -28.06 -11.23
CA ASN A 389 50.95 -29.49 -11.43
C ASN A 389 49.80 -29.95 -10.47
N GLU A 390 49.23 -31.15 -10.70
CA GLU A 390 48.61 -32.06 -9.68
C GLU A 390 47.32 -31.60 -8.93
N ARG A 391 46.39 -32.48 -8.49
CA ARG A 391 46.24 -33.96 -8.56
C ARG A 391 44.75 -34.39 -8.55
N TYR A 392 44.43 -35.50 -9.24
CA TYR A 392 43.24 -36.40 -9.24
C TYR A 392 41.85 -35.99 -8.66
N GLY A 393 40.71 -36.35 -9.27
CA GLY A 393 40.45 -36.95 -10.60
C GLY A 393 39.27 -37.95 -10.70
N ARG A 394 38.81 -38.20 -11.94
CA ARG A 394 37.81 -39.24 -12.39
C ARG A 394 36.36 -39.07 -11.84
N TYR A 395 35.29 -39.50 -12.51
CA TYR A 395 35.09 -40.27 -13.76
C TYR A 395 33.95 -39.64 -14.63
N ASN A 396 33.92 -39.96 -15.92
CA ASN A 396 32.77 -39.80 -16.84
C ASN A 396 32.68 -41.09 -17.69
N PRO A 397 31.52 -41.50 -18.23
CA PRO A 397 31.50 -41.70 -19.70
C PRO A 397 30.14 -41.58 -20.45
N TYR A 398 30.27 -41.31 -21.77
CA TYR A 398 29.30 -41.47 -22.88
C TYR A 398 28.05 -40.55 -22.93
N GLY A 399 27.49 -40.22 -24.11
CA GLY A 399 27.80 -40.66 -25.49
C GLY A 399 27.79 -39.52 -26.53
N GLN A 400 28.04 -39.83 -27.82
CA GLN A 400 28.37 -38.85 -28.88
C GLN A 400 27.94 -39.27 -30.30
N SER A 401 27.27 -38.38 -31.04
CA SER A 401 27.08 -38.38 -32.52
C SER A 401 26.49 -37.00 -32.94
N ASN A 402 27.04 -36.14 -33.83
CA ASN A 402 27.47 -36.25 -35.25
C ASN A 402 26.32 -36.69 -36.19
N SER A 403 26.01 -36.06 -37.34
CA SER A 403 26.73 -35.14 -38.27
C SER A 403 25.75 -34.15 -38.97
N ARG A 404 26.03 -32.84 -39.18
CA ARG A 404 26.77 -32.07 -40.25
C ARG A 404 26.08 -31.86 -41.63
N TYR A 405 26.43 -30.71 -42.27
CA TYR A 405 26.23 -30.26 -43.69
C TYR A 405 24.81 -29.76 -44.07
N SER A 406 24.58 -28.69 -44.87
CA SER A 406 25.44 -27.70 -45.58
C SER A 406 24.72 -26.33 -45.79
N ASP A 407 25.47 -25.31 -46.22
CA ASP A 407 25.04 -23.97 -46.73
C ASP A 407 25.53 -23.82 -48.21
N PRO A 408 24.88 -23.05 -49.14
CA PRO A 408 25.28 -21.64 -49.36
C PRO A 408 24.24 -20.63 -49.99
N SER A 409 24.34 -19.36 -49.55
CA SER A 409 24.35 -18.08 -50.32
C SER A 409 23.19 -17.56 -51.22
N ASP A 410 22.82 -16.30 -50.94
CA ASP A 410 22.55 -15.13 -51.84
C ASP A 410 21.49 -15.12 -52.97
N ASN A 411 20.66 -14.05 -52.95
CA ASN A 411 20.76 -13.00 -53.99
C ASN A 411 20.15 -11.63 -53.62
N GLN A 412 20.53 -10.58 -54.35
CA GLN A 412 20.17 -9.17 -54.13
C GLN A 412 19.04 -8.68 -55.07
N PHE A 413 18.44 -7.52 -54.75
CA PHE A 413 18.26 -6.42 -55.74
C PHE A 413 18.16 -5.05 -55.04
N ASN A 414 18.59 -3.96 -55.71
CA ASN A 414 18.79 -2.64 -55.08
C ASN A 414 18.78 -1.48 -56.10
N SER A 415 18.59 -0.23 -55.64
CA SER A 415 18.63 1.06 -56.38
C SER A 415 17.47 1.27 -57.40
N GLN A 416 17.12 2.48 -57.89
CA GLN A 416 17.78 3.80 -58.02
C GLN A 416 16.83 4.95 -57.55
N LEU A 417 17.25 6.10 -56.99
CA LEU A 417 18.13 7.19 -57.49
C LEU A 417 17.58 7.89 -58.76
N ASN A 418 17.69 9.21 -58.99
CA ASN A 418 18.36 10.35 -58.33
C ASN A 418 17.38 11.58 -58.42
N GLN A 419 17.62 12.90 -58.27
CA GLN A 419 18.73 13.87 -58.14
C GLN A 419 18.14 15.13 -57.38
N SER A 420 18.71 16.32 -57.09
CA SER A 420 19.82 17.14 -57.60
C SER A 420 20.41 18.12 -56.55
N ARG A 421 21.73 18.33 -56.64
CA ARG A 421 22.57 19.56 -56.55
C ARG A 421 21.95 20.88 -55.98
N ASN A 422 22.65 21.79 -55.27
CA ASN A 422 24.03 21.98 -54.73
C ASN A 422 23.92 23.19 -53.70
N ASN A 423 24.92 23.79 -53.01
CA ASN A 423 26.40 23.76 -52.99
C ASN A 423 26.97 24.15 -51.58
N GLU A 424 28.31 24.18 -51.46
CA GLU A 424 29.20 24.94 -50.54
C GLU A 424 28.68 25.63 -49.24
N TYR A 425 29.28 25.22 -48.10
CA TYR A 425 30.15 26.10 -47.30
C TYR A 425 31.26 25.26 -46.63
N GLU A 426 32.27 25.93 -46.05
CA GLU A 426 33.55 25.32 -45.61
C GLU A 426 33.44 24.37 -44.41
N ARG A 427 34.37 23.41 -44.31
CA ARG A 427 34.43 22.40 -43.24
C ARG A 427 35.72 22.56 -42.42
N THR A 428 35.59 23.13 -41.22
CA THR A 428 36.68 23.15 -40.23
C THR A 428 36.81 21.81 -39.51
N THR A 429 38.05 21.43 -39.18
CA THR A 429 38.39 20.21 -38.42
C THR A 429 39.33 20.55 -37.29
N ASP A 430 39.25 19.81 -36.18
CA ASP A 430 40.16 19.95 -35.05
C ASP A 430 41.56 19.37 -35.34
N GLN A 431 42.50 19.57 -34.40
CA GLN A 431 43.88 19.09 -34.49
C GLN A 431 44.01 17.55 -34.48
N TYR A 432 42.90 16.82 -34.28
CA TYR A 432 42.83 15.36 -34.32
C TYR A 432 41.92 14.83 -35.46
N GLY A 433 41.57 15.69 -36.43
CA GLY A 433 40.95 15.32 -37.70
C GLY A 433 39.48 14.88 -37.60
N ARG A 434 38.75 15.30 -36.56
CA ARG A 434 37.36 14.88 -36.34
C ARG A 434 36.35 15.90 -36.91
N PRO A 435 35.25 15.45 -37.54
CA PRO A 435 34.13 16.34 -37.89
C PRO A 435 33.37 16.75 -36.63
N VAL A 436 32.92 18.01 -36.58
CA VAL A 436 32.09 18.55 -35.49
C VAL A 436 30.64 18.66 -35.96
N ASP A 437 29.70 18.13 -35.16
CA ASP A 437 28.25 18.27 -35.37
C ASP A 437 27.72 19.48 -34.57
N PRO A 438 27.04 20.48 -35.21
CA PRO A 438 26.68 21.72 -34.53
C PRO A 438 25.56 21.64 -33.47
N LEU A 439 24.81 20.53 -33.36
CA LEU A 439 23.51 20.51 -32.64
C LEU A 439 23.46 19.73 -31.31
N ILE A 440 24.60 19.43 -30.69
CA ILE A 440 24.65 18.92 -29.31
C ILE A 440 25.45 19.89 -28.41
N ARG A 441 24.74 20.79 -27.72
CA ARG A 441 25.30 21.57 -26.60
C ARG A 441 24.92 20.92 -25.27
N ASP A 442 25.91 20.31 -24.63
CA ASP A 442 25.84 19.92 -23.21
C ASP A 442 25.80 21.20 -22.33
N PRO A 443 24.83 21.36 -21.42
CA PRO A 443 24.78 22.49 -20.49
C PRO A 443 25.92 22.54 -19.45
N TYR A 444 26.65 21.44 -19.22
CA TYR A 444 27.48 21.24 -18.03
C TYR A 444 28.99 21.45 -18.22
N LEU A 445 29.38 22.41 -19.07
CA LEU A 445 30.74 22.97 -19.12
C LEU A 445 30.77 24.45 -18.72
N LEU A 446 30.36 24.74 -17.48
CA LEU A 446 30.61 26.01 -16.83
C LEU A 446 31.99 26.00 -16.16
N ASN A 447 32.79 27.03 -16.44
CA ASN A 447 34.19 27.14 -16.03
C ASN A 447 34.31 27.29 -14.49
N LYS A 448 35.27 26.59 -13.88
CA LYS A 448 35.36 26.47 -12.41
C LYS A 448 35.91 27.74 -11.73
N ASP A 449 36.66 28.57 -12.47
CA ASP A 449 37.40 29.71 -11.92
C ASP A 449 36.71 31.06 -12.19
N HIS A 450 35.37 31.12 -12.04
CA HIS A 450 34.62 32.37 -12.18
C HIS A 450 33.48 32.61 -11.17
N TYR A 451 33.51 31.90 -10.04
CA TYR A 451 32.81 32.33 -8.83
C TYR A 451 33.84 32.75 -7.79
N GLY A 452 33.63 33.94 -7.21
CA GLY A 452 34.46 34.44 -6.11
C GLY A 452 34.26 33.63 -4.83
N GLN A 453 34.99 34.00 -3.77
CA GLN A 453 34.83 33.37 -2.46
C GLN A 453 33.37 33.36 -2.02
N ASN A 454 32.83 32.17 -1.73
CA ASN A 454 31.46 31.99 -1.27
C ASN A 454 31.36 32.39 0.21
N ILE A 455 31.20 33.68 0.47
CA ILE A 455 30.97 34.24 1.81
C ILE A 455 29.53 33.91 2.22
N ASP A 456 29.32 33.11 3.26
CA ASP A 456 27.98 32.93 3.86
C ASP A 456 27.53 34.31 4.42
N PRO A 457 26.42 34.88 3.94
CA PRO A 457 25.93 36.20 4.38
C PRO A 457 25.47 36.23 5.84
N TYR A 458 25.48 35.11 6.56
CA TYR A 458 25.13 34.99 7.98
C TYR A 458 26.32 34.66 8.89
N ASP A 459 27.54 34.55 8.37
CA ASP A 459 28.75 34.19 9.14
C ASP A 459 29.48 35.41 9.73
N GLN A 460 28.93 36.61 9.56
CA GLN A 460 29.48 37.85 10.12
C GLN A 460 28.80 38.21 11.43
N GLU A 461 29.43 37.87 12.55
CA GLU A 461 29.08 38.44 13.85
C GLU A 461 29.16 39.97 13.82
N PRO A 462 28.16 40.70 14.33
CA PRO A 462 28.26 42.14 14.53
C PRO A 462 29.34 42.46 15.57
N ARG A 463 30.50 42.94 15.13
CA ARG A 463 31.52 43.48 16.03
C ARG A 463 30.96 44.68 16.79
N LEU A 464 30.58 44.48 18.05
CA LEU A 464 30.26 45.57 18.96
C LEU A 464 31.54 46.38 19.20
N ASN A 465 31.63 47.54 18.56
CA ASN A 465 32.75 48.46 18.75
C ASN A 465 32.81 48.92 20.21
N GLN A 466 33.84 48.48 20.92
CA GLN A 466 34.27 49.11 22.15
C GLN A 466 34.70 50.54 21.83
N ASN A 467 33.89 51.54 22.21
CA ASN A 467 34.33 52.90 22.51
C ASN A 467 33.18 53.74 23.07
N HIS A 468 33.10 53.82 24.39
CA HIS A 468 32.64 55.03 25.08
C HIS A 468 33.59 55.28 26.24
N PRO A 469 34.01 56.53 26.49
CA PRO A 469 35.09 56.83 27.44
C PRO A 469 34.63 56.72 28.89
N TYR A 470 35.63 56.66 29.79
CA TYR A 470 35.42 56.85 31.21
C TYR A 470 34.67 58.15 31.50
N ASP A 471 33.74 58.09 32.44
CA ASP A 471 33.50 59.20 33.34
C ASP A 471 33.40 58.67 34.78
N GLN A 472 33.95 59.42 35.74
CA GLN A 472 34.03 59.02 37.14
C GLN A 472 33.09 59.92 37.95
N ASN A 473 32.15 59.34 38.70
CA ASN A 473 31.79 59.72 40.08
C ASN A 473 30.50 59.05 40.55
N TYR A 474 30.57 58.31 41.65
CA TYR A 474 29.45 58.07 42.56
C TYR A 474 29.98 58.14 44.00
N PRO A 475 29.43 59.00 44.87
CA PRO A 475 29.76 59.00 46.30
C PRO A 475 29.02 57.87 47.04
N ASN A 476 29.63 57.36 48.11
CA ASN A 476 29.09 56.24 48.89
C ASN A 476 27.79 56.60 49.63
N GLY A 477 26.84 55.65 49.68
CA GLY A 477 25.65 55.66 50.53
C GLY A 477 25.30 54.21 50.98
N PRO A 478 24.82 53.97 52.21
CA PRO A 478 24.86 52.64 52.83
C PRO A 478 23.63 51.75 52.59
N LEU A 479 23.84 50.45 52.83
CA LEU A 479 22.85 49.36 52.83
C LEU A 479 21.69 49.59 53.82
N PRO A 480 20.48 49.18 53.41
CA PRO A 480 19.73 48.13 54.12
C PRO A 480 19.39 46.97 53.15
N GLY A 481 19.13 45.74 53.58
CA GLY A 481 19.09 45.15 54.93
C GLY A 481 18.21 43.89 54.89
N ASN A 482 18.64 42.77 55.47
CA ASN A 482 17.92 41.49 55.36
C ASN A 482 16.48 41.57 55.89
N GLN A 483 15.52 41.11 55.08
CA GLN A 483 14.28 40.48 55.55
C GLN A 483 13.95 39.29 54.65
N ASP A 484 13.52 38.19 55.27
CA ASP A 484 13.36 36.90 54.60
C ASP A 484 12.10 36.84 53.72
N GLY A 485 12.28 36.36 52.50
CA GLY A 485 11.19 36.03 51.58
C GLY A 485 11.68 35.00 50.57
N VAL A 486 11.26 33.73 50.73
CA VAL A 486 11.56 32.67 49.76
C VAL A 486 10.68 32.88 48.54
N GLN A 487 11.19 33.68 47.61
CA GLN A 487 10.58 33.92 46.30
C GLN A 487 11.26 32.97 45.29
N ASP A 488 10.52 31.96 44.83
CA ASP A 488 11.03 30.98 43.87
C ASP A 488 11.56 31.68 42.60
N ASN A 489 12.80 31.35 42.22
CA ASN A 489 13.45 31.89 41.03
C ASN A 489 12.76 31.37 39.76
N LEU A 490 11.82 32.17 39.25
CA LEU A 490 10.90 31.83 38.16
C LEU A 490 11.53 31.86 36.76
N ASP A 491 12.81 32.22 36.64
CA ASP A 491 13.44 32.67 35.39
C ASP A 491 14.19 31.61 34.57
N SER A 492 14.55 30.46 35.14
CA SER A 492 15.27 29.39 34.42
C SER A 492 14.30 28.40 33.75
N PHE A 493 14.38 28.28 32.43
CA PHE A 493 13.67 27.27 31.64
C PHE A 493 14.68 26.35 30.95
N TYR A 494 14.47 25.03 31.09
CA TYR A 494 15.30 24.00 30.45
C TYR A 494 14.44 23.18 29.48
N ILE A 495 14.83 23.12 28.21
CA ILE A 495 14.05 22.46 27.16
C ILE A 495 14.13 20.92 27.26
N PHE A 496 15.27 20.38 27.69
CA PHE A 496 15.53 18.94 27.88
C PHE A 496 15.41 18.48 29.35
N LYS A 497 14.46 19.06 30.10
CA LYS A 497 14.10 18.55 31.45
C LYS A 497 12.64 18.16 31.57
N SER A 498 12.40 17.22 32.47
CA SER A 498 11.07 16.84 32.94
C SER A 498 10.33 18.07 33.48
N PHE A 499 9.03 18.14 33.23
CA PHE A 499 8.20 19.29 33.58
C PHE A 499 7.07 18.85 34.51
N LYS A 500 6.98 19.48 35.69
CA LYS A 500 6.08 19.08 36.79
C LYS A 500 6.22 17.59 37.20
N GLY A 501 7.42 17.02 37.06
CA GLY A 501 7.70 15.60 37.36
C GLY A 501 7.32 14.61 36.25
N VAL A 502 6.80 15.09 35.12
CA VAL A 502 6.53 14.27 33.93
C VAL A 502 7.73 14.37 32.97
N PRO A 503 8.40 13.26 32.62
CA PRO A 503 9.58 13.27 31.76
C PRO A 503 9.23 13.29 30.27
N ASN A 504 10.25 13.49 29.44
CA ASN A 504 10.25 13.22 27.99
C ASN A 504 9.16 13.97 27.21
N LEU A 505 8.95 15.25 27.58
CA LEU A 505 7.96 16.15 26.98
C LEU A 505 8.61 17.08 25.95
N LEU A 506 8.07 17.16 24.72
CA LEU A 506 8.63 17.83 23.53
C LEU A 506 9.92 17.19 22.98
N PHE A 507 10.83 16.84 23.87
CA PHE A 507 12.14 16.23 23.61
C PHE A 507 12.43 15.23 24.74
N GLU A 508 13.36 14.31 24.51
CA GLU A 508 13.84 13.40 25.55
C GLU A 508 14.70 14.14 26.58
N ASP A 509 14.58 13.80 27.87
CA ASP A 509 15.34 14.47 28.94
C ASP A 509 16.82 14.01 28.99
N THR A 510 17.17 12.98 28.23
CA THR A 510 18.54 12.59 27.90
C THR A 510 19.18 13.44 26.80
N THR A 511 18.40 14.24 26.05
CA THR A 511 18.92 15.08 24.97
C THR A 511 19.82 16.19 25.53
N ARG A 512 21.01 16.36 24.96
CA ARG A 512 21.92 17.48 25.30
C ARG A 512 22.14 18.45 24.14
N ASN A 513 21.83 18.06 22.90
CA ASN A 513 21.94 18.92 21.72
C ASN A 513 20.97 18.49 20.61
N ILE A 514 20.68 19.39 19.66
CA ILE A 514 19.92 19.11 18.44
C ILE A 514 20.81 19.43 17.23
N ILE A 515 20.99 18.47 16.33
CA ILE A 515 21.79 18.64 15.11
C ILE A 515 20.92 18.73 13.85
N PRO A 516 21.34 19.49 12.82
CA PRO A 516 20.63 19.55 11.55
C PRO A 516 20.85 18.28 10.71
N VAL A 517 19.78 17.73 10.13
CA VAL A 517 19.85 16.64 9.14
C VAL A 517 20.29 17.23 7.78
N PRO A 518 21.40 16.77 7.16
CA PRO A 518 21.81 17.17 5.81
C PRO A 518 20.69 16.96 4.80
N GLU A 519 20.55 17.86 3.81
CA GLU A 519 19.42 17.87 2.87
C GLU A 519 19.21 16.53 2.16
N ASN A 520 20.29 15.90 1.71
CA ASN A 520 20.28 14.58 1.05
C ASN A 520 19.84 13.42 1.97
N LEU A 521 19.68 13.67 3.27
CA LEU A 521 19.17 12.74 4.28
C LEU A 521 17.78 13.14 4.81
N GLN A 522 17.17 14.23 4.34
CA GLN A 522 15.82 14.69 4.73
C GLN A 522 14.69 13.88 4.07
N THR A 523 14.83 12.56 4.00
CA THR A 523 13.76 11.63 3.62
C THR A 523 13.69 10.53 4.68
N TYR A 524 12.50 9.99 4.96
CA TYR A 524 12.38 8.91 5.95
C TYR A 524 13.26 7.70 5.60
N THR A 525 13.41 7.38 4.31
CA THR A 525 14.28 6.29 3.83
C THR A 525 15.76 6.56 4.08
N SER A 526 16.23 7.79 3.85
CA SER A 526 17.65 8.16 4.04
C SER A 526 17.99 8.47 5.50
N PHE A 527 17.00 8.82 6.33
CA PHE A 527 17.20 9.06 7.76
C PHE A 527 17.21 7.76 8.57
N LEU A 528 16.33 6.81 8.23
CA LEU A 528 16.21 5.54 8.97
C LEU A 528 17.33 4.55 8.59
N GLU A 529 17.85 4.60 7.37
CA GLU A 529 18.86 3.66 6.84
C GLU A 529 18.53 2.20 7.22
N GLN A 530 19.35 1.56 8.06
CA GLN A 530 19.21 0.17 8.51
C GLN A 530 17.93 -0.07 9.33
N SER A 531 17.42 0.96 10.02
CA SER A 531 16.17 0.88 10.78
C SER A 531 14.96 0.65 9.87
N LEU A 532 15.05 1.01 8.59
CA LEU A 532 13.98 0.75 7.62
C LEU A 532 13.78 -0.76 7.35
N ASP A 533 14.86 -1.54 7.32
CA ASP A 533 14.78 -2.99 7.05
C ASP A 533 13.97 -3.72 8.15
N ILE A 534 14.07 -3.26 9.39
CA ILE A 534 13.32 -3.80 10.54
C ILE A 534 11.84 -3.35 10.50
N ILE A 535 11.58 -2.08 10.15
CA ILE A 535 10.21 -1.55 9.94
C ILE A 535 9.50 -2.25 8.77
N MET A 536 10.23 -2.64 7.72
CA MET A 536 9.69 -3.43 6.62
C MET A 536 9.60 -4.92 6.99
N GLY A 537 10.50 -5.42 7.84
CA GLY A 537 10.53 -6.80 8.34
C GLY A 537 9.30 -7.22 9.16
N ILE A 538 8.66 -6.31 9.91
CA ILE A 538 7.37 -6.59 10.57
C ILE A 538 6.18 -6.74 9.58
N ARG A 539 6.42 -6.56 8.27
CA ARG A 539 5.47 -6.77 7.16
C ARG A 539 5.89 -7.93 6.26
N GLU A 540 6.78 -8.80 6.75
CA GLU A 540 7.12 -10.05 6.06
C GLU A 540 5.94 -11.04 6.12
N CYS A 541 5.80 -11.86 5.09
CA CYS A 541 4.71 -12.81 4.93
C CYS A 541 5.30 -14.15 4.49
N PRO A 542 4.88 -15.31 5.07
CA PRO A 542 5.34 -16.61 4.59
C PRO A 542 4.91 -16.89 3.15
N ILE A 543 3.84 -16.24 2.68
CA ILE A 543 3.38 -16.27 1.30
C ILE A 543 3.92 -15.01 0.59
N GLY A 544 4.86 -15.18 -0.34
CA GLY A 544 5.48 -14.04 -1.04
C GLY A 544 4.55 -13.36 -2.05
N ARG A 545 3.71 -14.13 -2.75
CA ARG A 545 2.87 -13.67 -3.87
C ARG A 545 1.53 -14.40 -4.00
N MET A 546 0.61 -13.81 -4.74
CA MET A 546 -0.68 -14.40 -5.15
C MET A 546 -0.97 -14.07 -6.61
N THR A 547 -1.14 -15.08 -7.46
CA THR A 547 -1.39 -14.89 -8.90
C THR A 547 -2.87 -14.98 -9.23
N LEU A 548 -3.49 -13.85 -9.57
CA LEU A 548 -4.87 -13.76 -10.02
C LEU A 548 -4.97 -14.07 -11.52
N CYS A 549 -5.75 -15.10 -11.87
CA CYS A 549 -6.05 -15.46 -13.25
C CYS A 549 -7.29 -14.73 -13.77
N VAL A 550 -7.16 -14.11 -14.94
CA VAL A 550 -8.21 -13.39 -15.67
C VAL A 550 -8.24 -13.82 -17.15
N THR A 551 -9.31 -13.53 -17.88
CA THR A 551 -9.53 -14.11 -19.22
C THR A 551 -9.34 -13.12 -20.38
N SER A 552 -9.69 -11.86 -20.17
CA SER A 552 -9.73 -10.82 -21.19
C SER A 552 -8.59 -9.79 -21.04
N ASN A 553 -8.41 -8.91 -22.04
CA ASN A 553 -7.46 -7.79 -21.92
C ASN A 553 -7.94 -6.72 -20.90
N PRO A 554 -9.23 -6.31 -20.86
CA PRO A 554 -9.71 -5.33 -19.88
C PRO A 554 -9.58 -5.81 -18.43
N GLU A 555 -9.84 -7.09 -18.15
CA GLU A 555 -9.59 -7.66 -16.82
C GLU A 555 -8.10 -7.70 -16.47
N LEU A 556 -7.20 -7.97 -17.43
CA LEU A 556 -5.75 -7.92 -17.21
C LEU A 556 -5.31 -6.51 -16.84
N GLU A 557 -5.86 -5.49 -17.50
CA GLU A 557 -5.58 -4.09 -17.16
C GLU A 557 -6.12 -3.72 -15.76
N LYS A 558 -7.37 -4.06 -15.45
CA LYS A 558 -7.96 -3.87 -14.11
C LYS A 558 -7.15 -4.60 -13.03
N CYS A 559 -6.65 -5.81 -13.32
CA CYS A 559 -5.76 -6.56 -12.43
C CYS A 559 -4.42 -5.84 -12.22
N ILE A 560 -3.80 -5.27 -13.25
CA ILE A 560 -2.54 -4.51 -13.14
C ILE A 560 -2.74 -3.23 -12.31
N ARG A 561 -3.86 -2.52 -12.51
CA ARG A 561 -4.23 -1.36 -11.67
C ARG A 561 -4.45 -1.77 -10.21
N MET A 562 -5.20 -2.86 -9.98
CA MET A 562 -5.40 -3.45 -8.65
C MET A 562 -4.07 -3.85 -7.99
N LYS A 563 -3.18 -4.55 -8.69
CA LYS A 563 -1.83 -4.92 -8.23
C LYS A 563 -1.05 -3.70 -7.77
N THR A 564 -1.11 -2.61 -8.55
CA THR A 564 -0.43 -1.35 -8.25
C THR A 564 -1.01 -0.70 -6.98
N ALA A 565 -2.34 -0.66 -6.85
CA ALA A 565 -3.03 -0.13 -5.68
C ALA A 565 -2.72 -0.92 -4.39
N LEU A 566 -2.82 -2.25 -4.42
CA LEU A 566 -2.50 -3.10 -3.25
C LEU A 566 -1.02 -3.00 -2.85
N LYS A 567 -0.11 -2.96 -3.84
CA LYS A 567 1.32 -2.77 -3.58
C LYS A 567 1.64 -1.38 -3.01
N ALA A 568 0.91 -0.34 -3.41
CA ALA A 568 1.06 0.98 -2.82
C ALA A 568 0.73 0.96 -1.31
N GLN A 569 -0.32 0.25 -0.89
CA GLN A 569 -0.67 0.09 0.53
C GLN A 569 0.23 -0.90 1.30
N LEU A 570 1.29 -1.41 0.67
CA LEU A 570 2.22 -2.41 1.22
C LEU A 570 1.54 -3.74 1.62
N LEU A 571 0.38 -4.04 1.03
CA LEU A 571 -0.37 -5.26 1.33
C LEU A 571 0.36 -6.51 0.83
N LYS A 572 0.21 -7.61 1.57
CA LYS A 572 0.85 -8.91 1.34
C LYS A 572 -0.20 -10.03 1.34
N PRO A 573 0.01 -11.13 0.59
CA PRO A 573 1.08 -11.36 -0.41
C PRO A 573 1.05 -10.37 -1.60
N GLU A 574 2.16 -10.21 -2.32
CA GLU A 574 2.17 -9.33 -3.50
C GLU A 574 1.40 -9.93 -4.67
N MET A 575 0.42 -9.21 -5.21
CA MET A 575 -0.40 -9.74 -6.29
C MET A 575 0.37 -9.79 -7.62
N GLU A 576 0.17 -10.85 -8.40
CA GLU A 576 0.56 -10.98 -9.80
C GLU A 576 -0.68 -11.25 -10.66
N CYS A 577 -0.59 -10.94 -11.95
CA CYS A 577 -1.71 -11.08 -12.89
C CYS A 577 -1.33 -12.07 -13.99
N TYR A 578 -2.15 -13.09 -14.19
CA TYR A 578 -1.97 -14.09 -15.23
C TYR A 578 -3.18 -14.04 -16.17
N LYS A 579 -2.93 -13.95 -17.48
CA LYS A 579 -4.00 -13.95 -18.48
C LYS A 579 -4.17 -15.34 -19.09
N GLY A 580 -5.26 -16.02 -18.74
CA GLY A 580 -5.72 -17.20 -19.46
C GLY A 580 -6.39 -16.86 -20.80
N HIS A 581 -6.64 -17.86 -21.62
CA HIS A 581 -7.49 -17.71 -22.82
C HIS A 581 -8.97 -18.01 -22.56
N SER A 582 -9.30 -18.57 -21.39
CA SER A 582 -10.64 -18.93 -20.97
C SER A 582 -10.71 -19.17 -19.44
N HIS A 583 -11.93 -19.32 -18.91
CA HIS A 583 -12.16 -19.72 -17.52
C HIS A 583 -11.65 -21.15 -17.25
N ILE A 584 -11.83 -22.08 -18.18
CA ILE A 584 -11.31 -23.46 -18.10
C ILE A 584 -9.78 -23.46 -18.04
N HIS A 585 -9.11 -22.61 -18.83
CA HIS A 585 -7.66 -22.45 -18.75
C HIS A 585 -7.22 -21.83 -17.41
N CYS A 586 -8.00 -20.93 -16.81
CA CYS A 586 -7.73 -20.47 -15.44
C CYS A 586 -7.86 -21.62 -14.41
N MET A 587 -8.84 -22.51 -14.55
CA MET A 587 -8.95 -23.70 -13.67
C MET A 587 -7.72 -24.61 -13.79
N GLN A 588 -7.25 -24.85 -15.03
CA GLN A 588 -6.03 -25.61 -15.31
C GLN A 588 -4.79 -24.92 -14.72
N ALA A 589 -4.66 -23.60 -14.88
CA ALA A 589 -3.54 -22.81 -14.35
C ALA A 589 -3.49 -22.84 -12.82
N ILE A 590 -4.64 -22.75 -12.14
CA ILE A 590 -4.72 -22.87 -10.68
C ILE A 590 -4.37 -24.29 -10.23
N ARG A 591 -4.89 -25.34 -10.90
CA ARG A 591 -4.53 -26.74 -10.59
C ARG A 591 -3.04 -27.03 -10.78
N ALA A 592 -2.42 -26.43 -11.81
CA ALA A 592 -1.01 -26.62 -12.13
C ALA A 592 -0.05 -25.73 -11.31
N GLY A 593 -0.53 -24.67 -10.66
CA GLY A 593 0.31 -23.72 -9.92
C GLY A 593 1.02 -22.68 -10.79
N THR A 594 0.50 -22.41 -12.00
CA THR A 594 0.88 -21.21 -12.77
C THR A 594 0.00 -20.00 -12.45
N ALA A 595 -1.14 -20.24 -11.81
CA ALA A 595 -1.95 -19.25 -11.09
C ALA A 595 -2.35 -19.80 -9.71
N ASP A 596 -2.92 -18.93 -8.87
CA ASP A 596 -3.32 -19.28 -7.50
C ASP A 596 -4.82 -19.08 -7.25
N VAL A 597 -5.41 -18.00 -7.81
CA VAL A 597 -6.83 -17.65 -7.62
C VAL A 597 -7.50 -17.16 -8.90
N SER A 598 -8.83 -17.26 -8.99
CA SER A 598 -9.67 -16.60 -10.00
C SER A 598 -11.10 -16.42 -9.47
N VAL A 599 -11.91 -15.58 -10.12
CA VAL A 599 -13.31 -15.33 -9.75
C VAL A 599 -14.23 -16.02 -10.75
N PHE A 600 -15.14 -16.86 -10.26
CA PHE A 600 -15.97 -17.75 -11.09
C PHE A 600 -17.46 -17.63 -10.74
N ASP A 601 -18.32 -17.70 -11.77
CA ASP A 601 -19.77 -17.93 -11.61
C ASP A 601 -20.04 -19.24 -10.87
N ALA A 602 -21.20 -19.37 -10.23
CA ALA A 602 -21.62 -20.57 -9.52
C ALA A 602 -21.48 -21.88 -10.34
N SER A 603 -21.68 -21.85 -11.66
CA SER A 603 -21.47 -23.03 -12.51
C SER A 603 -20.01 -23.25 -12.94
N ASP A 604 -19.16 -22.23 -12.85
CA ASP A 604 -17.72 -22.38 -13.02
C ASP A 604 -17.08 -22.85 -11.70
N VAL A 605 -17.62 -22.45 -10.53
CA VAL A 605 -17.31 -23.06 -9.22
C VAL A 605 -17.66 -24.55 -9.22
N TYR A 606 -18.78 -24.95 -9.84
CA TYR A 606 -19.12 -26.36 -10.03
C TYR A 606 -18.08 -27.10 -10.87
N THR A 607 -17.75 -26.56 -12.04
CA THR A 607 -16.85 -27.19 -13.02
C THR A 607 -15.41 -27.27 -12.48
N SER A 608 -14.97 -26.24 -11.78
CA SER A 608 -13.64 -26.18 -11.14
C SER A 608 -13.51 -27.13 -9.94
N GLY A 609 -14.56 -27.27 -9.13
CA GLY A 609 -14.59 -28.26 -8.05
C GLY A 609 -14.60 -29.71 -8.54
N LEU A 610 -15.40 -30.03 -9.56
CA LEU A 610 -15.52 -31.39 -10.08
C LEU A 610 -14.29 -31.85 -10.87
N ASN A 611 -13.80 -31.01 -11.80
CA ASN A 611 -12.77 -31.42 -12.78
C ASN A 611 -11.34 -31.01 -12.35
N TYR A 612 -11.21 -30.03 -11.46
CA TYR A 612 -9.93 -29.40 -11.13
C TYR A 612 -9.58 -29.41 -9.64
N ASP A 613 -10.42 -30.04 -8.79
CA ASP A 613 -10.26 -30.13 -7.33
C ASP A 613 -10.11 -28.74 -6.64
N LEU A 614 -10.71 -27.69 -7.22
CA LEU A 614 -10.64 -26.32 -6.71
C LEU A 614 -11.74 -26.03 -5.69
N ILE A 615 -11.49 -25.06 -4.80
CA ILE A 615 -12.41 -24.67 -3.73
C ILE A 615 -12.74 -23.18 -3.74
N PRO A 616 -14.03 -22.77 -3.64
CA PRO A 616 -14.41 -21.39 -3.32
C PRO A 616 -14.05 -21.06 -1.86
N PHE A 617 -13.53 -19.86 -1.62
CA PHE A 617 -13.14 -19.42 -0.26
C PHE A 617 -13.64 -18.01 0.13
N ILE A 618 -14.00 -17.17 -0.85
CA ILE A 618 -14.70 -15.89 -0.68
C ILE A 618 -15.85 -15.84 -1.70
N ALA A 619 -16.99 -15.24 -1.34
CA ALA A 619 -18.11 -14.99 -2.24
C ALA A 619 -18.45 -13.50 -2.36
N GLU A 620 -18.97 -13.09 -3.53
CA GLU A 620 -19.51 -11.74 -3.73
C GLU A 620 -20.88 -11.56 -3.04
N VAL A 621 -21.11 -10.42 -2.41
CA VAL A 621 -22.43 -10.02 -1.89
C VAL A 621 -22.98 -8.87 -2.71
N TYR A 622 -24.26 -8.92 -3.05
CA TYR A 622 -24.94 -7.90 -3.86
C TYR A 622 -25.93 -7.09 -3.00
N ASN A 623 -27.23 -7.29 -3.18
CA ASN A 623 -28.33 -6.61 -2.49
C ASN A 623 -29.10 -7.50 -1.48
N LEU A 624 -28.64 -8.74 -1.25
CA LEU A 624 -29.17 -9.67 -0.25
C LEU A 624 -28.16 -9.82 0.90
N GLU A 625 -28.64 -10.23 2.09
CA GLU A 625 -27.81 -10.45 3.30
C GLU A 625 -26.83 -11.63 3.16
N ASP A 626 -27.17 -12.57 2.28
CA ASP A 626 -26.33 -13.68 1.88
C ASP A 626 -25.75 -13.51 0.47
N ALA A 627 -24.64 -14.20 0.23
CA ALA A 627 -23.97 -14.28 -1.06
C ALA A 627 -24.78 -15.16 -2.05
N GLU A 628 -25.96 -14.66 -2.41
CA GLU A 628 -26.95 -15.31 -3.26
C GLU A 628 -27.66 -14.28 -4.16
N TYR A 629 -28.23 -14.76 -5.26
CA TYR A 629 -29.09 -13.98 -6.13
C TYR A 629 -30.22 -14.83 -6.73
N TYR A 630 -31.30 -14.18 -7.15
CA TYR A 630 -32.39 -14.80 -7.93
C TYR A 630 -32.08 -14.72 -9.42
N VAL A 631 -32.31 -15.83 -10.14
CA VAL A 631 -32.25 -15.90 -11.60
C VAL A 631 -33.60 -15.50 -12.18
N VAL A 632 -33.62 -14.58 -13.14
CA VAL A 632 -34.84 -14.10 -13.78
C VAL A 632 -34.75 -14.15 -15.31
N ALA A 633 -35.90 -14.31 -15.94
CA ALA A 633 -36.08 -14.08 -17.37
C ALA A 633 -36.71 -12.69 -17.54
N VAL A 634 -36.02 -11.77 -18.22
CA VAL A 634 -36.45 -10.39 -18.46
C VAL A 634 -36.89 -10.24 -19.91
N SER A 635 -38.02 -9.58 -20.16
CA SER A 635 -38.49 -9.20 -21.49
C SER A 635 -38.90 -7.73 -21.49
N LYS A 636 -39.16 -7.15 -22.67
CA LYS A 636 -39.67 -5.78 -22.79
C LYS A 636 -41.17 -5.77 -22.51
N GLU A 637 -41.67 -4.79 -21.77
CA GLU A 637 -43.11 -4.59 -21.54
C GLU A 637 -43.85 -4.58 -22.89
N SER A 638 -43.32 -3.82 -23.85
CA SER A 638 -43.80 -3.66 -25.23
C SER A 638 -43.83 -4.92 -26.12
N ASP A 639 -43.33 -6.08 -25.66
CA ASP A 639 -43.63 -7.38 -26.28
C ASP A 639 -44.47 -8.30 -25.37
N PRO A 640 -45.79 -8.07 -25.27
CA PRO A 640 -46.70 -8.94 -24.51
C PRO A 640 -46.87 -10.34 -25.13
N SER A 641 -46.21 -10.65 -26.26
CA SER A 641 -46.25 -11.98 -26.90
C SER A 641 -45.10 -12.91 -26.48
N THR A 642 -44.23 -12.47 -25.56
CA THR A 642 -43.16 -13.31 -25.00
C THR A 642 -43.51 -13.74 -23.56
N GLU A 643 -43.83 -15.02 -23.42
CA GLU A 643 -44.05 -15.74 -22.16
C GLU A 643 -42.95 -16.79 -21.93
N LEU A 644 -42.66 -17.14 -20.68
CA LEU A 644 -41.60 -18.11 -20.34
C LEU A 644 -41.91 -19.54 -20.84
N THR A 645 -43.19 -19.89 -20.90
CA THR A 645 -43.71 -21.21 -21.31
C THR A 645 -43.63 -21.47 -22.81
N TYR A 646 -43.62 -20.41 -23.64
CA TYR A 646 -43.60 -20.54 -25.10
C TYR A 646 -42.54 -19.62 -25.75
N LEU A 647 -41.27 -19.97 -25.56
CA LEU A 647 -40.12 -19.28 -26.17
C LEU A 647 -39.71 -19.87 -27.54
N LYS A 648 -40.51 -20.78 -28.12
CA LYS A 648 -40.19 -21.46 -29.38
C LYS A 648 -40.09 -20.47 -30.53
N GLY A 649 -38.94 -20.43 -31.21
CA GLY A 649 -38.68 -19.51 -32.31
C GLY A 649 -38.50 -18.05 -31.91
N LYS A 650 -38.50 -17.71 -30.61
CA LYS A 650 -38.10 -16.38 -30.12
C LYS A 650 -36.57 -16.22 -30.20
N ASN A 651 -36.12 -14.99 -29.96
CA ASN A 651 -34.69 -14.64 -29.87
C ASN A 651 -34.27 -14.52 -28.40
N THR A 652 -33.11 -15.06 -28.02
CA THR A 652 -32.71 -15.16 -26.61
C THR A 652 -31.29 -14.64 -26.32
N CYS A 653 -31.13 -13.99 -25.17
CA CYS A 653 -29.86 -13.42 -24.72
C CYS A 653 -29.39 -14.09 -23.42
N HIS A 654 -28.16 -14.60 -23.42
CA HIS A 654 -27.60 -15.39 -22.33
C HIS A 654 -26.23 -14.83 -21.94
N GLY A 655 -25.92 -14.74 -20.64
CA GLY A 655 -24.64 -14.19 -20.17
C GLY A 655 -23.40 -15.04 -20.53
N GLY A 656 -23.60 -16.27 -21.01
CA GLY A 656 -22.56 -17.17 -21.47
C GLY A 656 -23.00 -18.63 -21.37
N ILE A 657 -22.46 -19.49 -22.24
CA ILE A 657 -22.67 -20.94 -22.15
C ILE A 657 -22.25 -21.45 -20.76
N ASN A 658 -22.97 -22.44 -20.25
CA ASN A 658 -22.75 -23.04 -18.94
C ASN A 658 -22.90 -22.10 -17.72
N THR A 659 -23.16 -20.79 -17.85
CA THR A 659 -23.36 -19.90 -16.69
C THR A 659 -24.63 -20.25 -15.90
N ALA A 660 -24.63 -20.03 -14.58
CA ALA A 660 -25.75 -20.41 -13.72
C ALA A 660 -27.07 -19.72 -14.08
N ALA A 661 -27.07 -18.38 -14.12
CA ALA A 661 -28.25 -17.59 -14.48
C ALA A 661 -28.57 -17.64 -15.97
N GLY A 662 -27.53 -17.52 -16.81
CA GLY A 662 -27.69 -17.36 -18.25
C GLY A 662 -28.00 -18.67 -18.98
N TRP A 663 -27.60 -19.82 -18.44
CA TRP A 663 -27.73 -21.11 -19.12
C TRP A 663 -28.41 -22.19 -18.27
N VAL A 664 -27.87 -22.48 -17.08
CA VAL A 664 -28.25 -23.68 -16.32
C VAL A 664 -29.71 -23.62 -15.83
N TYR A 665 -30.11 -22.54 -15.15
CA TYR A 665 -31.50 -22.43 -14.67
C TYR A 665 -32.55 -22.35 -15.80
N PRO A 666 -32.38 -21.53 -16.86
CA PRO A 666 -33.30 -21.49 -18.00
C PRO A 666 -33.47 -22.85 -18.70
N LEU A 667 -32.37 -23.54 -19.02
CA LEU A 667 -32.44 -24.85 -19.68
C LEU A 667 -33.01 -25.92 -18.75
N ALA A 668 -32.66 -25.91 -17.46
CA ALA A 668 -33.23 -26.84 -16.48
C ALA A 668 -34.75 -26.68 -16.36
N PHE A 669 -35.27 -25.45 -16.32
CA PHE A 669 -36.71 -25.18 -16.30
C PHE A 669 -37.39 -25.69 -17.59
N LEU A 670 -36.88 -25.31 -18.75
CA LEU A 670 -37.50 -25.62 -20.05
C LEU A 670 -37.45 -27.13 -20.39
N LEU A 671 -36.39 -27.83 -19.98
CA LEU A 671 -36.26 -29.29 -20.15
C LEU A 671 -37.11 -30.07 -19.15
N SER A 672 -37.12 -29.69 -17.85
CA SER A 672 -37.86 -30.44 -16.82
C SER A 672 -39.38 -30.34 -16.94
N ASN A 673 -39.90 -29.23 -17.48
CA ASN A 673 -41.32 -29.05 -17.78
C ASN A 673 -41.71 -29.57 -19.19
N GLY A 674 -40.75 -30.07 -19.97
CA GLY A 674 -41.01 -30.64 -21.31
C GLY A 674 -41.28 -29.61 -22.43
N TRP A 675 -41.09 -28.31 -22.17
CA TRP A 675 -41.23 -27.25 -23.17
C TRP A 675 -40.19 -27.36 -24.29
N ILE A 676 -38.98 -27.85 -23.96
CA ILE A 676 -37.92 -28.19 -24.91
C ILE A 676 -37.72 -29.72 -24.92
N ARG A 677 -37.51 -30.29 -26.11
CA ARG A 677 -37.20 -31.71 -26.27
C ARG A 677 -35.79 -32.03 -25.75
N PRO A 678 -35.62 -32.97 -24.79
CA PRO A 678 -34.30 -33.39 -24.35
C PRO A 678 -33.60 -34.23 -25.43
N TYR A 679 -32.33 -33.91 -25.70
CA TYR A 679 -31.43 -34.68 -26.57
C TYR A 679 -30.35 -35.37 -25.73
N GLY A 680 -30.79 -36.21 -24.78
CA GLY A 680 -29.95 -36.57 -23.64
C GLY A 680 -29.65 -35.31 -22.83
N CYS A 681 -28.39 -35.11 -22.44
CA CYS A 681 -27.93 -33.87 -21.81
C CYS A 681 -27.21 -32.92 -22.78
N ASP A 682 -27.44 -33.04 -24.09
CA ASP A 682 -27.00 -32.04 -25.08
C ASP A 682 -27.95 -30.83 -25.03
N SER A 683 -27.74 -29.98 -24.01
CA SER A 683 -28.56 -28.79 -23.77
C SER A 683 -28.33 -27.69 -24.82
N ILE A 684 -27.16 -27.63 -25.46
CA ILE A 684 -26.90 -26.69 -26.55
C ILE A 684 -27.65 -27.07 -27.82
N ARG A 685 -27.70 -28.35 -28.19
CA ARG A 685 -28.58 -28.82 -29.26
C ARG A 685 -30.05 -28.56 -28.95
N ALA A 686 -30.47 -28.83 -27.71
CA ALA A 686 -31.85 -28.62 -27.27
C ALA A 686 -32.28 -27.14 -27.38
N ALA A 687 -31.39 -26.20 -27.05
CA ALA A 687 -31.57 -24.77 -27.30
C ALA A 687 -31.58 -24.44 -28.81
N ALA A 688 -30.60 -24.96 -29.56
CA ALA A 688 -30.38 -24.61 -30.97
C ALA A 688 -31.49 -25.09 -31.92
N GLU A 689 -32.17 -26.21 -31.61
CA GLU A 689 -33.35 -26.67 -32.36
C GLU A 689 -34.67 -25.97 -31.93
N TYR A 690 -34.65 -25.14 -30.89
CA TYR A 690 -35.87 -24.54 -30.30
C TYR A 690 -35.93 -23.01 -30.41
N PHE A 691 -34.82 -22.30 -30.17
CA PHE A 691 -34.71 -20.84 -30.36
C PHE A 691 -34.34 -20.50 -31.81
N SER A 692 -34.76 -19.33 -32.30
CA SER A 692 -34.49 -18.91 -33.68
C SER A 692 -33.06 -18.38 -33.85
N LYS A 693 -32.69 -17.41 -33.00
CA LYS A 693 -31.36 -16.83 -32.90
C LYS A 693 -31.07 -16.52 -31.43
N SER A 694 -29.82 -16.61 -31.03
CA SER A 694 -29.39 -16.26 -29.68
C SER A 694 -28.06 -15.54 -29.68
N CYS A 695 -27.72 -14.91 -28.55
CA CYS A 695 -26.32 -14.73 -28.16
C CYS A 695 -26.05 -15.60 -26.93
N VAL A 696 -25.14 -16.56 -27.09
CA VAL A 696 -24.67 -17.51 -26.07
C VAL A 696 -23.13 -17.49 -26.08
N PRO A 697 -22.49 -16.48 -25.45
CA PRO A 697 -21.04 -16.34 -25.40
C PRO A 697 -20.33 -17.65 -25.01
N GLY A 698 -19.50 -18.17 -25.90
CA GLY A 698 -18.79 -19.45 -25.77
C GLY A 698 -19.37 -20.64 -26.52
N ALA A 699 -20.56 -20.55 -27.14
CA ALA A 699 -21.23 -21.69 -27.79
C ALA A 699 -20.46 -22.32 -28.98
N LEU A 700 -19.56 -21.55 -29.62
CA LEU A 700 -18.68 -22.01 -30.69
C LEU A 700 -17.29 -22.47 -30.19
N SER A 701 -17.00 -22.39 -28.88
CA SER A 701 -15.73 -22.84 -28.32
C SER A 701 -15.78 -24.32 -27.96
N THR A 702 -14.80 -25.07 -28.50
CA THR A 702 -14.60 -26.50 -28.24
C THR A 702 -14.28 -26.84 -26.78
N GLU A 703 -13.96 -25.84 -25.95
CA GLU A 703 -13.74 -25.99 -24.51
C GLU A 703 -15.05 -26.11 -23.72
N TYR A 704 -16.15 -25.54 -24.23
CA TYR A 704 -17.46 -25.53 -23.57
C TYR A 704 -18.53 -26.33 -24.33
N ASN A 705 -18.31 -26.57 -25.62
CA ASN A 705 -19.14 -27.40 -26.50
C ASN A 705 -18.24 -28.37 -27.29
N SER A 706 -18.19 -29.64 -26.86
CA SER A 706 -17.47 -30.72 -27.56
C SER A 706 -18.29 -31.38 -28.68
N GLY A 707 -19.51 -30.91 -28.93
CA GLY A 707 -20.42 -31.41 -29.98
C GLY A 707 -20.23 -30.67 -31.30
N LEU A 708 -21.31 -30.60 -32.08
CA LEU A 708 -21.35 -29.76 -33.28
C LEU A 708 -21.50 -28.27 -32.86
N PRO A 709 -20.84 -27.33 -33.56
CA PRO A 709 -21.12 -25.91 -33.38
C PRO A 709 -22.50 -25.57 -33.94
N TYR A 710 -23.23 -24.70 -33.23
CA TYR A 710 -24.55 -24.22 -33.61
C TYR A 710 -24.50 -22.70 -33.82
N ASP A 711 -24.29 -22.26 -35.05
CA ASP A 711 -24.08 -20.84 -35.39
C ASP A 711 -25.25 -19.94 -34.94
N ASN A 712 -26.48 -20.48 -34.91
CA ASN A 712 -27.66 -19.74 -34.44
C ASN A 712 -27.61 -19.38 -32.95
N MET A 713 -26.76 -20.04 -32.15
CA MET A 713 -26.49 -19.67 -30.76
C MET A 713 -25.61 -18.41 -30.61
N CYS A 714 -24.99 -17.93 -31.69
CA CYS A 714 -24.17 -16.71 -31.70
C CYS A 714 -24.69 -15.61 -32.65
N HIS A 715 -25.77 -15.88 -33.41
CA HIS A 715 -26.34 -14.95 -34.41
C HIS A 715 -26.73 -13.56 -33.89
N LEU A 716 -26.85 -13.34 -32.58
CA LEU A 716 -27.14 -12.02 -31.98
C LEU A 716 -25.93 -11.39 -31.27
N CYS A 717 -24.78 -12.05 -31.19
CA CYS A 717 -23.60 -11.51 -30.51
C CYS A 717 -22.95 -10.37 -31.31
N HIS A 718 -22.35 -9.40 -30.62
CA HIS A 718 -21.90 -8.13 -31.19
C HIS A 718 -20.38 -8.07 -31.44
N GLY A 719 -19.60 -8.92 -30.76
CA GLY A 719 -18.15 -9.02 -30.95
C GLY A 719 -17.77 -9.37 -32.40
N SER A 720 -16.59 -8.93 -32.83
CA SER A 720 -16.10 -9.11 -34.20
C SER A 720 -14.77 -9.88 -34.27
N SER A 721 -14.56 -10.59 -35.39
CA SER A 721 -13.36 -11.43 -35.60
C SER A 721 -13.15 -12.38 -34.42
N PHE A 722 -11.94 -12.44 -33.84
CA PHE A 722 -11.61 -13.30 -32.69
C PHE A 722 -12.45 -13.06 -31.42
N ARG A 723 -13.17 -11.93 -31.32
CA ARG A 723 -14.03 -11.57 -30.18
C ARG A 723 -15.46 -12.12 -30.30
N TYR A 724 -15.90 -12.42 -31.52
CA TYR A 724 -17.28 -12.85 -31.80
C TYR A 724 -17.66 -14.07 -30.95
N CYS A 725 -18.70 -13.91 -30.13
CA CYS A 725 -19.24 -14.94 -29.25
C CYS A 725 -18.20 -15.51 -28.26
N ARG A 726 -17.24 -14.69 -27.80
CA ARG A 726 -16.28 -15.07 -26.74
C ARG A 726 -16.93 -15.12 -25.37
N ARG A 727 -16.59 -16.14 -24.56
CA ARG A 727 -16.97 -16.22 -23.13
C ARG A 727 -15.97 -15.47 -22.23
N ASP A 728 -15.69 -14.23 -22.62
CA ASP A 728 -14.80 -13.28 -21.94
C ASP A 728 -15.24 -11.84 -22.26
N ALA A 729 -14.79 -10.86 -21.48
CA ALA A 729 -15.20 -9.45 -21.62
C ALA A 729 -14.68 -8.72 -22.88
N SER A 730 -14.29 -9.45 -23.94
CA SER A 730 -14.11 -8.88 -25.29
C SER A 730 -15.35 -9.01 -26.19
N GLU A 731 -16.36 -9.80 -25.78
CA GLU A 731 -17.70 -9.81 -26.38
C GLU A 731 -18.61 -8.85 -25.60
N ASP A 732 -19.16 -7.84 -26.27
CA ASP A 732 -20.00 -6.80 -25.65
C ASP A 732 -21.27 -7.37 -24.99
N TYR A 733 -21.76 -8.53 -25.45
CA TYR A 733 -22.94 -9.20 -24.91
C TYR A 733 -22.60 -10.31 -23.88
N TYR A 734 -21.37 -10.34 -23.35
CA TYR A 734 -20.96 -11.23 -22.26
C TYR A 734 -21.46 -10.78 -20.87
N GLY A 735 -21.63 -11.73 -19.96
CA GLY A 735 -22.06 -11.49 -18.58
C GLY A 735 -23.54 -11.07 -18.47
N HIS A 736 -24.00 -10.76 -17.25
CA HIS A 736 -25.39 -10.33 -17.07
C HIS A 736 -25.68 -8.98 -17.74
N THR A 737 -24.75 -8.03 -17.62
CA THR A 737 -24.86 -6.72 -18.24
C THR A 737 -24.94 -6.81 -19.78
N GLY A 738 -24.09 -7.61 -20.41
CA GLY A 738 -24.12 -7.83 -21.86
C GLY A 738 -25.36 -8.59 -22.34
N ALA A 739 -25.84 -9.59 -21.58
CA ALA A 739 -27.09 -10.27 -21.89
C ALA A 739 -28.32 -9.35 -21.82
N PHE A 740 -28.34 -8.39 -20.88
CA PHE A 740 -29.37 -7.36 -20.84
C PHE A 740 -29.21 -6.39 -22.02
N ARG A 741 -28.00 -5.92 -22.35
CA ARG A 741 -27.72 -5.09 -23.53
C ARG A 741 -28.19 -5.75 -24.85
N CYS A 742 -28.01 -7.06 -24.99
CA CYS A 742 -28.55 -7.87 -26.10
C CYS A 742 -30.10 -7.84 -26.20
N LEU A 743 -30.82 -7.74 -25.08
CA LEU A 743 -32.27 -7.52 -25.08
C LEU A 743 -32.61 -6.07 -25.48
N VAL A 744 -31.84 -5.08 -25.01
CA VAL A 744 -32.05 -3.66 -25.34
C VAL A 744 -31.87 -3.41 -26.84
N GLU A 745 -30.67 -3.66 -27.39
CA GLU A 745 -30.29 -3.27 -28.75
C GLU A 745 -30.05 -4.45 -29.70
N GLY A 746 -29.67 -5.63 -29.18
CA GLY A 746 -29.28 -6.81 -29.97
C GLY A 746 -30.42 -7.63 -30.60
N GLY A 747 -31.67 -7.18 -30.50
CA GLY A 747 -32.83 -7.86 -31.10
C GLY A 747 -33.27 -9.15 -30.37
N GLY A 748 -32.88 -9.33 -29.11
CA GLY A 748 -33.46 -10.34 -28.22
C GLY A 748 -34.92 -10.05 -27.86
N HIS A 749 -35.70 -11.09 -27.55
CA HIS A 749 -37.04 -10.98 -26.95
C HIS A 749 -37.02 -11.27 -25.44
N VAL A 750 -36.05 -12.06 -24.97
CA VAL A 750 -35.84 -12.38 -23.55
C VAL A 750 -34.33 -12.46 -23.22
N ALA A 751 -33.95 -11.97 -22.04
CA ALA A 751 -32.62 -12.13 -21.46
C ALA A 751 -32.67 -12.91 -20.14
N PHE A 752 -31.71 -13.79 -19.91
CA PHE A 752 -31.58 -14.58 -18.68
C PHE A 752 -30.43 -14.05 -17.82
N VAL A 753 -30.77 -13.42 -16.68
CA VAL A 753 -29.86 -12.60 -15.87
C VAL A 753 -30.14 -12.74 -14.36
N LYS A 754 -29.30 -12.14 -13.51
CA LYS A 754 -29.60 -11.91 -12.09
C LYS A 754 -30.68 -10.84 -11.93
N HIS A 755 -31.52 -10.95 -10.91
CA HIS A 755 -32.63 -10.04 -10.63
C HIS A 755 -32.27 -8.55 -10.50
N THR A 756 -31.01 -8.21 -10.20
CA THR A 756 -30.57 -6.82 -10.05
C THR A 756 -30.19 -6.15 -11.38
N THR A 757 -29.93 -6.90 -12.45
CA THR A 757 -29.28 -6.36 -13.67
C THR A 757 -30.06 -5.24 -14.36
N VAL A 758 -31.39 -5.31 -14.43
CA VAL A 758 -32.20 -4.22 -15.01
C VAL A 758 -31.97 -2.96 -14.17
N THR A 759 -32.22 -3.05 -12.86
CA THR A 759 -32.07 -1.95 -11.90
C THR A 759 -30.61 -1.53 -11.63
N GLU A 760 -29.61 -2.20 -12.21
CA GLU A 760 -28.21 -1.75 -12.29
C GLU A 760 -27.96 -0.86 -13.53
N ASN A 761 -28.64 -1.15 -14.64
CA ASN A 761 -28.37 -0.55 -15.94
C ASN A 761 -29.39 0.53 -16.36
N THR A 762 -30.59 0.56 -15.78
CA THR A 762 -31.65 1.53 -16.12
C THR A 762 -31.77 2.70 -15.12
N GLY A 763 -32.68 3.63 -15.38
CA GLY A 763 -33.04 4.70 -14.44
C GLY A 763 -31.91 5.71 -14.19
N GLY A 764 -31.10 5.99 -15.22
CA GLY A 764 -29.99 6.95 -15.17
C GLY A 764 -28.76 6.52 -14.37
N LYS A 765 -28.75 5.31 -13.79
CA LYS A 765 -27.58 4.77 -13.06
C LYS A 765 -26.40 4.49 -13.99
N LYS A 766 -26.68 3.96 -15.18
CA LYS A 766 -25.69 3.78 -16.24
C LYS A 766 -25.84 4.88 -17.28
N ARG A 767 -24.71 5.47 -17.67
CA ARG A 767 -24.64 6.65 -18.56
C ARG A 767 -24.24 6.33 -20.00
N GLU A 768 -23.98 5.06 -20.31
CA GLU A 768 -23.67 4.60 -21.67
C GLU A 768 -24.89 4.75 -22.59
N TRP A 769 -24.64 5.05 -23.86
CA TRP A 769 -25.67 5.44 -24.83
C TRP A 769 -26.80 4.41 -25.00
N TRP A 770 -26.49 3.12 -24.92
CA TRP A 770 -27.47 2.03 -25.04
C TRP A 770 -28.38 1.92 -23.81
N ALA A 771 -27.91 2.36 -22.64
CA ALA A 771 -28.56 2.18 -21.34
C ALA A 771 -29.31 3.45 -20.89
N ARG A 772 -28.74 4.62 -21.21
CA ARG A 772 -29.08 5.95 -20.68
C ARG A 772 -30.58 6.26 -20.60
N ASP A 773 -31.32 6.00 -21.68
CA ASP A 773 -32.70 6.47 -21.84
C ASP A 773 -33.74 5.39 -21.48
N ASN A 774 -33.33 4.29 -20.83
CA ASN A 774 -34.21 3.20 -20.38
C ASN A 774 -34.59 3.35 -18.89
N LEU A 775 -35.83 3.00 -18.55
CA LEU A 775 -36.40 2.93 -17.21
C LEU A 775 -36.46 1.48 -16.71
N ASN A 776 -36.87 1.25 -15.44
CA ASN A 776 -37.17 -0.12 -14.99
C ASN A 776 -38.44 -0.65 -15.65
N ASP A 777 -39.41 0.25 -15.84
CA ASP A 777 -40.81 -0.06 -16.16
C ASP A 777 -40.98 -0.52 -17.62
N ASP A 778 -40.02 -0.19 -18.51
CA ASP A 778 -39.93 -0.69 -19.88
C ASP A 778 -39.74 -2.24 -19.96
N TYR A 779 -39.53 -2.90 -18.83
CA TYR A 779 -39.18 -4.32 -18.71
C TYR A 779 -40.03 -5.07 -17.68
N GLU A 780 -40.39 -6.30 -18.03
CA GLU A 780 -41.09 -7.23 -17.14
C GLU A 780 -40.31 -8.53 -16.93
N LEU A 781 -40.54 -9.16 -15.78
CA LEU A 781 -40.09 -10.50 -15.46
C LEU A 781 -41.11 -11.52 -15.99
N LEU A 782 -40.62 -12.59 -16.63
CA LEU A 782 -41.45 -13.72 -17.07
C LEU A 782 -41.44 -14.82 -16.00
N CYS A 783 -42.62 -15.21 -15.53
CA CYS A 783 -42.77 -16.06 -14.35
C CYS A 783 -43.04 -17.53 -14.70
N THR A 784 -42.72 -18.43 -13.77
CA THR A 784 -42.84 -19.89 -13.94
C THR A 784 -44.27 -20.42 -14.02
N ASP A 785 -45.26 -19.59 -13.68
CA ASP A 785 -46.70 -19.83 -13.82
C ASP A 785 -47.26 -19.29 -15.16
N GLY A 786 -46.42 -18.75 -16.03
CA GLY A 786 -46.80 -18.10 -17.30
C GLY A 786 -47.19 -16.63 -17.17
N THR A 787 -47.22 -16.05 -15.96
CA THR A 787 -47.53 -14.63 -15.77
C THR A 787 -46.34 -13.71 -16.08
N ARG A 788 -46.60 -12.40 -16.21
CA ARG A 788 -45.59 -11.34 -16.23
C ARG A 788 -45.72 -10.48 -14.96
N LYS A 789 -44.59 -9.94 -14.48
CA LYS A 789 -44.53 -9.13 -13.25
C LYS A 789 -43.47 -8.03 -13.32
N GLU A 790 -43.67 -6.97 -12.54
CA GLU A 790 -42.70 -5.89 -12.34
C GLU A 790 -41.32 -6.42 -11.86
N ILE A 791 -40.25 -5.73 -12.24
CA ILE A 791 -38.86 -6.05 -11.86
C ILE A 791 -38.67 -6.19 -10.34
N ASN A 792 -39.45 -5.45 -9.53
CA ASN A 792 -39.39 -5.52 -8.07
C ASN A 792 -39.96 -6.82 -7.47
N GLU A 793 -40.81 -7.56 -8.19
CA GLU A 793 -41.46 -8.79 -7.72
C GLU A 793 -40.60 -10.05 -7.90
N TYR A 794 -39.29 -9.91 -8.20
CA TYR A 794 -38.35 -11.01 -8.42
C TYR A 794 -38.39 -12.12 -7.35
N LYS A 795 -38.72 -11.80 -6.09
CA LYS A 795 -38.85 -12.81 -5.01
C LYS A 795 -40.00 -13.80 -5.26
N LYS A 796 -41.02 -13.40 -6.03
CA LYS A 796 -42.15 -14.24 -6.48
C LYS A 796 -41.95 -14.74 -7.92
N CYS A 797 -41.33 -13.93 -8.77
CA CYS A 797 -41.11 -14.21 -10.19
C CYS A 797 -39.61 -14.48 -10.47
N ASN A 798 -39.19 -15.74 -10.35
CA ASN A 798 -37.82 -16.18 -10.63
C ASN A 798 -37.77 -17.65 -11.08
N LEU A 799 -36.67 -18.04 -11.72
CA LEU A 799 -36.37 -19.43 -12.10
C LEU A 799 -35.72 -20.24 -10.97
N GLY A 800 -35.31 -19.56 -9.89
CA GLY A 800 -34.62 -20.14 -8.75
C GLY A 800 -33.67 -19.14 -8.07
N LYS A 801 -33.13 -19.56 -6.92
CA LYS A 801 -32.10 -18.83 -6.16
C LYS A 801 -30.77 -19.60 -6.27
N VAL A 802 -29.66 -18.88 -6.41
CA VAL A 802 -28.33 -19.47 -6.57
C VAL A 802 -27.30 -18.69 -5.77
N LYS A 803 -26.17 -19.33 -5.44
CA LYS A 803 -25.03 -18.64 -4.85
C LYS A 803 -24.45 -17.59 -5.80
N SER A 804 -23.88 -16.54 -5.23
CA SER A 804 -23.04 -15.58 -5.96
C SER A 804 -21.79 -16.23 -6.54
N ASN A 805 -21.12 -15.47 -7.41
CA ASN A 805 -19.76 -15.76 -7.83
C ASN A 805 -18.83 -15.89 -6.62
N ALA A 806 -17.79 -16.70 -6.76
CA ALA A 806 -16.80 -16.93 -5.72
C ALA A 806 -15.37 -16.79 -6.24
N ILE A 807 -14.48 -16.29 -5.38
CA ILE A 807 -13.05 -16.43 -5.56
C ILE A 807 -12.69 -17.88 -5.20
N VAL A 808 -12.11 -18.60 -6.15
CA VAL A 808 -11.64 -19.99 -5.97
C VAL A 808 -10.12 -20.05 -5.90
N ALA A 809 -9.62 -21.10 -5.26
CA ALA A 809 -8.20 -21.43 -5.13
C ALA A 809 -7.98 -22.96 -5.21
N ARG A 810 -6.73 -23.38 -5.15
CA ARG A 810 -6.34 -24.80 -5.18
C ARG A 810 -6.84 -25.56 -3.94
N GLY A 811 -7.50 -26.69 -4.18
CA GLY A 811 -7.94 -27.64 -3.17
C GLY A 811 -7.27 -29.01 -3.34
N GLY A 812 -7.90 -30.04 -2.76
CA GLY A 812 -7.42 -31.43 -2.83
C GLY A 812 -5.98 -31.57 -2.34
N TYR A 813 -5.15 -32.31 -3.08
CA TYR A 813 -3.73 -32.49 -2.79
C TYR A 813 -2.92 -31.17 -2.79
N GLY A 814 -3.40 -30.14 -3.49
CA GLY A 814 -2.74 -28.84 -3.59
C GLY A 814 -3.26 -27.79 -2.61
N TYR A 815 -4.06 -28.18 -1.61
CA TYR A 815 -4.58 -27.28 -0.59
C TYR A 815 -3.50 -26.84 0.40
N ASN A 816 -3.41 -25.52 0.66
CA ASN A 816 -2.55 -24.95 1.69
C ASN A 816 -3.35 -23.93 2.52
N SER A 817 -3.58 -24.23 3.81
CA SER A 817 -4.36 -23.36 4.70
C SER A 817 -3.75 -21.97 4.87
N THR A 818 -2.42 -21.86 4.84
CA THR A 818 -1.68 -20.59 5.02
C THR A 818 -1.82 -19.70 3.79
N GLU A 819 -1.78 -20.27 2.58
CA GLU A 819 -2.10 -19.57 1.33
C GLU A 819 -3.53 -19.03 1.37
N ILE A 820 -4.52 -19.89 1.65
CA ILE A 820 -5.93 -19.50 1.68
C ILE A 820 -6.18 -18.40 2.74
N SER A 821 -5.59 -18.50 3.93
CA SER A 821 -5.72 -17.45 4.96
C SER A 821 -5.06 -16.14 4.52
N SER A 822 -3.88 -16.20 3.92
CA SER A 822 -3.17 -15.02 3.41
C SER A 822 -3.95 -14.33 2.26
N TYR A 823 -4.58 -15.11 1.38
CA TYR A 823 -5.41 -14.60 0.29
C TYR A 823 -6.73 -14.02 0.82
N ILE A 824 -7.37 -14.66 1.82
CA ILE A 824 -8.54 -14.10 2.51
C ILE A 824 -8.21 -12.72 3.06
N ASN A 825 -7.16 -12.63 3.87
CA ASN A 825 -6.75 -11.37 4.49
C ASN A 825 -6.48 -10.31 3.42
N LEU A 826 -5.70 -10.63 2.37
CA LEU A 826 -5.42 -9.70 1.27
C LEU A 826 -6.70 -9.12 0.64
N PHE A 827 -7.71 -9.94 0.33
CA PHE A 827 -8.97 -9.47 -0.24
C PHE A 827 -9.82 -8.68 0.78
N LEU A 828 -9.77 -9.01 2.08
CA LEU A 828 -10.46 -8.26 3.13
C LEU A 828 -9.84 -6.86 3.34
N TYR A 829 -8.51 -6.76 3.44
CA TYR A 829 -7.82 -5.46 3.50
C TYR A 829 -7.97 -4.69 2.18
N ALA A 830 -7.99 -5.37 1.03
CA ALA A 830 -8.24 -4.72 -0.26
C ALA A 830 -9.61 -3.99 -0.28
N GLN A 831 -10.68 -4.63 0.19
CA GLN A 831 -12.01 -4.01 0.14
C GLN A 831 -12.21 -2.87 1.14
N THR A 832 -11.50 -2.83 2.28
CA THR A 832 -11.60 -1.67 3.21
C THR A 832 -11.02 -0.40 2.59
N PHE A 833 -9.97 -0.51 1.76
CA PHE A 833 -9.41 0.62 1.01
C PHE A 833 -10.16 0.90 -0.30
N TYR A 834 -10.50 -0.15 -1.07
CA TYR A 834 -10.87 -0.05 -2.48
C TYR A 834 -12.25 -0.64 -2.85
N GLY A 835 -13.04 -1.06 -1.86
CA GLY A 835 -14.43 -1.53 -2.07
C GLY A 835 -15.47 -0.42 -2.23
N ARG A 836 -15.09 0.85 -2.05
CA ARG A 836 -15.98 2.00 -2.25
C ARG A 836 -16.29 2.21 -3.73
N LYS A 837 -17.57 2.45 -4.06
CA LYS A 837 -18.06 2.70 -5.43
C LYS A 837 -17.92 4.15 -5.90
N THR A 838 -17.11 4.95 -5.21
CA THR A 838 -16.80 6.33 -5.59
C THR A 838 -15.70 6.30 -6.65
N THR A 839 -16.08 6.43 -7.93
CA THR A 839 -15.15 6.56 -9.05
C THR A 839 -14.56 7.97 -9.09
N ASP A 840 -13.43 8.17 -8.42
CA ASP A 840 -12.50 9.26 -8.72
C ASP A 840 -11.44 8.75 -9.71
N GLU A 841 -11.07 9.59 -10.69
CA GLU A 841 -10.16 9.25 -11.81
C GLU A 841 -8.74 8.91 -11.33
N PHE A 842 -8.37 9.41 -10.15
CA PHE A 842 -7.10 9.12 -9.48
C PHE A 842 -7.17 7.93 -8.50
N SER A 843 -8.34 7.29 -8.39
CA SER A 843 -8.61 6.22 -7.41
C SER A 843 -8.88 4.86 -8.09
N PHE A 844 -8.37 3.78 -7.50
CA PHE A 844 -8.75 2.43 -7.90
C PHE A 844 -9.99 1.97 -7.12
N SER A 845 -10.96 1.33 -7.79
CA SER A 845 -12.11 0.68 -7.17
C SER A 845 -12.24 -0.77 -7.63
N MET A 846 -12.48 -1.69 -6.70
CA MET A 846 -12.61 -3.12 -7.00
C MET A 846 -13.93 -3.46 -7.69
N PHE A 847 -15.04 -2.88 -7.20
CA PHE A 847 -16.41 -3.22 -7.59
C PHE A 847 -17.00 -2.19 -8.58
N SER A 848 -16.15 -1.68 -9.47
CA SER A 848 -16.53 -0.82 -10.60
C SER A 848 -15.67 -1.16 -11.82
N SER A 849 -16.24 -0.99 -13.01
CA SER A 849 -15.59 -1.19 -14.31
C SER A 849 -15.59 0.10 -15.12
N GLU A 850 -14.67 0.23 -16.07
CA GLU A 850 -14.60 1.41 -16.94
C GLU A 850 -15.38 1.18 -18.24
N PRO A 851 -16.31 2.09 -18.62
CA PRO A 851 -17.03 2.00 -19.89
C PRO A 851 -16.07 1.90 -21.10
N PRO A 852 -16.39 1.08 -22.12
CA PRO A 852 -17.66 0.38 -22.34
C PRO A 852 -17.78 -0.99 -21.65
N TYR A 853 -16.83 -1.36 -20.78
CA TYR A 853 -16.82 -2.66 -20.12
C TYR A 853 -17.61 -2.65 -18.81
N ALA A 854 -18.08 -3.83 -18.40
CA ALA A 854 -18.80 -4.06 -17.16
C ALA A 854 -18.32 -5.36 -16.50
N ASP A 855 -18.58 -5.49 -15.21
CA ASP A 855 -18.40 -6.72 -14.42
C ASP A 855 -17.00 -7.36 -14.52
N LEU A 856 -15.95 -6.54 -14.69
CA LEU A 856 -14.56 -6.99 -14.85
C LEU A 856 -13.98 -7.53 -13.53
N ILE A 857 -13.55 -8.80 -13.50
CA ILE A 857 -13.05 -9.54 -12.31
C ILE A 857 -14.13 -9.74 -11.23
N PHE A 858 -14.79 -8.67 -10.81
CA PHE A 858 -15.88 -8.62 -9.86
C PHE A 858 -17.09 -7.97 -10.52
N GLN A 859 -18.29 -8.35 -10.09
CA GLN A 859 -19.51 -7.68 -10.56
C GLN A 859 -19.53 -6.22 -10.09
N ASP A 860 -19.98 -5.31 -10.94
CA ASP A 860 -20.15 -3.90 -10.55
C ASP A 860 -21.29 -3.73 -9.51
N ALA A 861 -22.09 -4.78 -9.33
CA ALA A 861 -23.08 -4.93 -8.27
C ALA A 861 -22.48 -5.13 -6.87
N THR A 862 -21.28 -5.70 -6.75
CA THR A 862 -20.72 -6.19 -5.47
C THR A 862 -20.61 -5.08 -4.44
N THR A 863 -21.15 -5.34 -3.24
CA THR A 863 -21.14 -4.41 -2.11
C THR A 863 -20.04 -4.76 -1.10
N GLN A 864 -19.76 -6.04 -0.94
CA GLN A 864 -18.68 -6.58 -0.11
C GLN A 864 -18.32 -8.01 -0.53
N LEU A 865 -17.15 -8.47 -0.10
CA LEU A 865 -16.67 -9.84 -0.17
C LEU A 865 -16.88 -10.53 1.19
N LYS A 866 -17.61 -11.65 1.21
CA LYS A 866 -17.96 -12.45 2.40
C LYS A 866 -17.11 -13.74 2.40
N VAL A 867 -16.41 -14.02 3.50
CA VAL A 867 -15.60 -15.24 3.64
C VAL A 867 -16.50 -16.47 3.70
N ILE A 868 -16.11 -17.56 3.03
CA ILE A 868 -16.81 -18.84 3.08
C ILE A 868 -16.21 -19.67 4.23
N GLU A 869 -17.07 -20.14 5.14
CA GLU A 869 -16.70 -21.04 6.26
C GLU A 869 -16.06 -22.35 5.73
N PRO A 870 -15.05 -22.94 6.40
CA PRO A 870 -14.30 -24.10 5.91
C PRO A 870 -15.18 -25.28 5.47
N GLU A 871 -16.24 -25.60 6.20
CA GLU A 871 -17.19 -26.68 5.94
C GLU A 871 -17.97 -26.48 4.64
N LYS A 872 -18.15 -25.22 4.24
CA LYS A 872 -18.90 -24.80 3.04
C LYS A 872 -17.98 -24.62 1.81
N ARG A 873 -16.66 -24.83 1.93
CA ARG A 873 -15.69 -24.66 0.81
C ARG A 873 -15.67 -25.81 -0.19
N PHE A 874 -16.31 -26.94 0.08
CA PHE A 874 -16.49 -27.97 -0.94
C PHE A 874 -17.57 -27.54 -1.95
N PHE A 875 -17.31 -27.63 -3.25
CA PHE A 875 -18.15 -26.98 -4.27
C PHE A 875 -19.63 -27.33 -4.19
N SER A 876 -19.99 -28.59 -3.93
CA SER A 876 -21.40 -29.00 -3.80
C SER A 876 -22.05 -28.56 -2.48
N ALA A 877 -21.27 -28.34 -1.42
CA ALA A 877 -21.72 -27.77 -0.15
C ALA A 877 -21.92 -26.25 -0.26
N TYR A 878 -21.07 -25.56 -1.03
CA TYR A 878 -21.29 -24.16 -1.40
C TYR A 878 -22.58 -24.01 -2.21
N LEU A 879 -22.68 -24.73 -3.34
CA LEU A 879 -23.73 -24.52 -4.35
C LEU A 879 -25.12 -25.04 -3.95
N GLY A 880 -25.19 -26.04 -3.06
CA GLY A 880 -26.45 -26.59 -2.56
C GLY A 880 -27.15 -27.56 -3.52
N SER A 881 -28.15 -28.28 -3.00
CA SER A 881 -28.85 -29.36 -3.70
C SER A 881 -29.52 -28.94 -5.01
N ASP A 882 -29.99 -27.70 -5.08
CA ASP A 882 -30.94 -27.29 -6.11
C ASP A 882 -30.22 -26.82 -7.37
N PHE A 883 -29.08 -26.13 -7.21
CA PHE A 883 -28.13 -25.93 -8.31
C PHE A 883 -27.60 -27.27 -8.84
N MET A 884 -27.21 -28.19 -7.94
CA MET A 884 -26.72 -29.52 -8.32
C MET A 884 -27.77 -30.34 -9.09
N ARG A 885 -29.07 -30.14 -8.80
CA ARG A 885 -30.19 -30.73 -9.54
C ARG A 885 -30.34 -30.07 -10.92
N ALA A 886 -30.33 -28.75 -10.99
CA ALA A 886 -30.44 -28.00 -12.24
C ALA A 886 -29.30 -28.36 -13.21
N ARG A 887 -28.04 -28.41 -12.73
CA ARG A 887 -26.88 -28.77 -13.56
C ARG A 887 -27.02 -30.17 -14.18
N ARG A 888 -27.52 -31.16 -13.44
CA ARG A 888 -27.75 -32.54 -13.94
C ARG A 888 -28.81 -32.68 -15.04
N ILE A 889 -29.74 -31.73 -15.15
CA ILE A 889 -30.74 -31.69 -16.22
C ILE A 889 -30.11 -31.14 -17.52
N VAL A 890 -29.09 -30.30 -17.38
CA VAL A 890 -28.44 -29.54 -18.47
C VAL A 890 -27.13 -30.18 -18.94
N ASP A 891 -26.52 -31.06 -18.14
CA ASP A 891 -25.22 -31.70 -18.37
C ASP A 891 -25.12 -33.07 -17.68
N CYS A 892 -24.79 -34.11 -18.47
CA CYS A 892 -24.68 -35.50 -18.01
C CYS A 892 -23.42 -35.76 -17.18
N HIS A 893 -22.36 -34.97 -17.35
CA HIS A 893 -21.13 -35.11 -16.56
C HIS A 893 -21.38 -34.75 -15.08
N ALA A 894 -22.50 -34.10 -14.75
CA ALA A 894 -22.91 -33.84 -13.37
C ALA A 894 -23.52 -35.05 -12.62
N ALA A 895 -23.62 -36.21 -13.27
CA ALA A 895 -23.96 -37.48 -12.65
C ALA A 895 -22.74 -38.40 -12.40
N SER A 896 -21.61 -38.18 -13.09
CA SER A 896 -20.41 -39.03 -12.95
C SER A 896 -19.54 -38.62 -11.76
N SER A 897 -20.04 -38.85 -10.54
CA SER A 897 -19.14 -39.16 -9.43
C SER A 897 -18.34 -40.40 -9.83
N SER A 898 -17.02 -40.28 -9.93
CA SER A 898 -16.13 -41.34 -10.40
C SER A 898 -16.11 -42.51 -9.43
N VAL A 899 -17.00 -43.48 -9.65
CA VAL A 899 -16.92 -44.80 -9.02
C VAL A 899 -15.72 -45.51 -9.64
N SER A 900 -14.54 -45.23 -9.08
CA SER A 900 -13.30 -45.97 -9.30
C SER A 900 -13.44 -47.36 -8.68
N ALA A 901 -14.26 -48.20 -9.32
CA ALA A 901 -14.35 -49.62 -9.06
C ALA A 901 -12.96 -50.21 -9.23
N SER A 902 -12.26 -50.36 -8.10
CA SER A 902 -10.87 -50.77 -8.09
C SER A 902 -10.75 -52.14 -8.76
N PHE A 903 -9.75 -52.36 -9.61
CA PHE A 903 -9.57 -53.65 -10.29
C PHE A 903 -9.58 -54.82 -9.29
N LEU A 904 -9.05 -54.61 -8.08
CA LEU A 904 -9.13 -55.52 -6.93
C LEU A 904 -10.56 -55.95 -6.55
N THR A 905 -11.57 -55.08 -6.56
CA THR A 905 -12.95 -55.46 -6.19
C THR A 905 -13.68 -56.23 -7.30
N LEU A 906 -13.36 -55.95 -8.57
CA LEU A 906 -13.82 -56.75 -9.72
C LEU A 906 -13.15 -58.13 -9.77
N ILE A 907 -11.86 -58.21 -9.41
CA ILE A 907 -11.13 -59.47 -9.28
C ILE A 907 -11.66 -60.28 -8.08
N LEU A 908 -11.87 -59.66 -6.92
CA LEU A 908 -12.41 -60.34 -5.73
C LEU A 908 -13.83 -60.87 -5.95
N SER A 909 -14.72 -60.10 -6.58
CA SER A 909 -16.09 -60.55 -6.88
C SER A 909 -16.14 -61.69 -7.91
N SER A 910 -15.27 -61.66 -8.94
CA SER A 910 -15.17 -62.77 -9.90
C SER A 910 -14.53 -64.04 -9.31
N PHE A 911 -13.51 -63.91 -8.45
CA PHE A 911 -12.99 -65.06 -7.67
C PHE A 911 -14.05 -65.64 -6.73
N PHE A 912 -14.84 -64.80 -6.04
CA PHE A 912 -15.92 -65.25 -5.16
C PHE A 912 -17.01 -66.00 -5.95
N ALA A 913 -17.41 -65.49 -7.12
CA ALA A 913 -18.35 -66.18 -8.01
C ALA A 913 -17.82 -67.54 -8.48
N ILE A 914 -16.53 -67.63 -8.87
CA ILE A 914 -15.88 -68.89 -9.26
C ILE A 914 -15.82 -69.89 -8.09
N PHE A 915 -15.67 -69.41 -6.86
CA PHE A 915 -15.66 -70.26 -5.66
C PHE A 915 -17.06 -70.78 -5.31
N VAL A 916 -18.10 -69.96 -5.49
CA VAL A 916 -19.51 -70.35 -5.29
C VAL A 916 -19.99 -71.35 -6.37
N ILE A 917 -19.44 -71.29 -7.59
CA ILE A 917 -19.76 -72.23 -8.69
C ILE A 917 -19.03 -73.59 -8.52
N LYS A 918 -18.16 -73.75 -7.51
CA LYS A 918 -17.31 -74.94 -7.30
C LYS A 918 -17.57 -75.73 -6.01
N ASN A 919 -18.61 -75.37 -5.24
CA ASN A 919 -19.06 -76.12 -4.04
C ASN A 919 -20.50 -76.60 -4.22
#